data_AF-A0A964VAB9-F1
#
_entry.id   AF-A0A964VAB9-F1
#
_cell.length_a   1.000
_cell.length_b   1.000
_cell.length_c   1.000
_cell.angle_alpha   90.00
_cell.angle_beta   90.00
_cell.angle_gamma   90.00
#
_symmetry.space_group_name_H-M   'P 1'
#
loop_
_entity.id
_entity.type
_entity.pdbx_description
1 polymer ?
#
loop_
_entity_poly.entity_id
_entity_poly.type
_entity_poly.pdbx_seq_one_letter_code
_entity_poly.pdbx_strand_id
1 'polypeptide(L)'
;MGEIRPGLEKLEERSVPATAFLMGSDLIVTGTDGPDRIFIQLDQALNQIVVRDGNREAGRFDSSSVAGIFLDGGKGNDALVVSSLISQAATINGNDGGDRIYAGSGPSMLLGGEGANRIAGGSANDILIGGGGYNVLGSSGGNNTLTGGPGANRFFGFADRDIITNFNPARDVNYFNAQTPPDLTSTLGLPPSPNITITAEEVGILLRRAVAATASNDGIAVIVDRSGRILGVAVENGVNPALLADANLATFAIDGAVAKARTGGLFGNNQAPLTSRTIQYISQSTLSEREVNSYPFITDENSTLRGPGYVGPVGIGNHFPPNIPFTPQVDLFQIEQTNRDSTYHPGPDRIKGTTDDILLPQRFNFNPAFIPASIPVQQYLVAPDSYGFVSGMAPNAQSRGIGTLPGGIPIVKNGVIVGGIGIFYPGATGFATEENSSLSTTYNPNLLDRSFEAEYVAYASLGGTAGFPVGEINGVPLPTGFALPSGRIDLVGITLPIFGPPAANGTQSLVAFGQMLGVGDPNAFSFAPLLQPNGNNQIVYTGTPATPGFTPVNPLAATPLLNGTFVPEGYLVTPHAGTTLSAAQVNQMLVQGVQQSIQTRSAIRLPLNQFAKMTIGVTDEVTGEVLGLFRMPDGTYFSIDVAVTKARNLAYYNSAQLQPVDQVAGLPQGVGFTNRTVRFLALPRFPEGIDGSPPGPFSQLNDGGINPTNARYLGAPLPASAYQSVDGFSSFHPQSNFRQVGNIANQSGIIYFSGSSGVYVNQILVGGVGISGDGVDQDDVVTFMAQQGFNTPESLRSDMYFVRGVRLPFQKFNRQPILPPPA
;
A
#
# COMPACT_ATOMS: atom_id res chain seq x y z
N MET A 1 -54.78 34.37 -26.94
CA MET A 1 -53.88 34.14 -28.10
C MET A 1 -52.53 33.75 -27.53
N GLY A 2 -52.19 32.46 -27.59
CA GLY A 2 -50.89 31.97 -27.13
C GLY A 2 -49.91 31.95 -28.30
N GLU A 3 -48.80 32.68 -28.17
CA GLU A 3 -47.67 32.60 -29.10
C GLU A 3 -47.02 31.22 -29.05
N ILE A 4 -46.93 30.55 -30.19
CA ILE A 4 -46.11 29.35 -30.37
C ILE A 4 -44.71 29.82 -30.76
N ARG A 5 -43.71 29.53 -29.93
CA ARG A 5 -42.29 29.64 -30.29
C ARG A 5 -41.79 28.26 -30.73
N PRO A 6 -41.34 28.06 -31.98
CA PRO A 6 -40.70 26.80 -32.36
C PRO A 6 -39.32 26.69 -31.70
N GLY A 7 -39.13 25.65 -30.89
CA GLY A 7 -37.81 25.26 -30.40
C GLY A 7 -37.08 24.47 -31.47
N LEU A 8 -35.88 24.93 -31.86
CA LEU A 8 -34.95 24.12 -32.64
C LEU A 8 -34.33 23.10 -31.67
N GLU A 9 -34.73 21.83 -31.75
CA GLU A 9 -33.95 20.75 -31.14
C GLU A 9 -32.69 20.54 -31.97
N LYS A 10 -31.54 20.54 -31.28
CA LYS A 10 -30.25 20.23 -31.89
C LYS A 10 -30.28 18.74 -32.23
N LEU A 11 -30.18 18.40 -33.51
CA LEU A 11 -30.00 17.01 -33.96
C LEU A 11 -28.80 16.40 -33.23
N GLU A 12 -29.00 15.18 -32.71
CA GLU A 12 -27.99 14.33 -32.09
C GLU A 12 -26.76 14.24 -33.01
N GLU A 13 -25.54 14.36 -32.47
CA GLU A 13 -24.34 14.08 -33.26
C GLU A 13 -24.35 12.60 -33.67
N ARG A 14 -24.66 12.34 -34.94
CA ARG A 14 -24.48 11.03 -35.56
C ARG A 14 -23.01 10.89 -35.95
N SER A 15 -22.16 10.45 -35.03
CA SER A 15 -20.86 9.90 -35.41
C SER A 15 -21.09 8.57 -36.13
N VAL A 16 -20.50 8.42 -37.31
CA VAL A 16 -20.47 7.14 -38.03
C VAL A 16 -19.49 6.26 -37.27
N PRO A 17 -19.85 5.04 -36.85
CA PRO A 17 -18.97 4.14 -36.09
C PRO A 17 -17.83 3.58 -36.95
N ALA A 18 -16.79 3.06 -36.31
CA ALA A 18 -15.77 2.27 -37.00
C ALA A 18 -16.39 1.07 -37.75
N THR A 19 -15.76 0.68 -38.85
CA THR A 19 -16.20 -0.44 -39.72
C THR A 19 -15.18 -1.56 -39.72
N ALA A 20 -15.64 -2.81 -39.87
CA ALA A 20 -14.78 -3.98 -39.96
C ALA A 20 -15.33 -4.99 -40.98
N PHE A 21 -14.50 -5.45 -41.92
CA PHE A 21 -14.88 -6.47 -42.90
C PHE A 21 -13.67 -7.23 -43.44
N LEU A 22 -13.89 -8.40 -44.05
CA LEU A 22 -12.84 -9.14 -44.74
C LEU A 22 -12.77 -8.74 -46.21
N MET A 23 -11.56 -8.40 -46.66
CA MET A 23 -11.21 -8.32 -48.08
C MET A 23 -10.30 -9.49 -48.42
N GLY A 24 -10.87 -10.59 -48.89
CA GLY A 24 -10.14 -11.86 -48.99
C GLY A 24 -9.89 -12.44 -47.59
N SER A 25 -8.62 -12.69 -47.25
CA SER A 25 -8.18 -13.11 -45.91
C SER A 25 -7.69 -11.96 -45.03
N ASP A 26 -7.75 -10.73 -45.52
CA ASP A 26 -7.29 -9.55 -44.80
C ASP A 26 -8.45 -8.89 -44.09
N LEU A 27 -8.34 -8.75 -42.77
CA LEU A 27 -9.30 -8.04 -41.94
C LEU A 27 -9.02 -6.54 -42.05
N ILE A 28 -9.94 -5.83 -42.71
CA ILE A 28 -9.88 -4.38 -42.88
C ILE A 28 -10.74 -3.73 -41.79
N VAL A 29 -10.12 -2.86 -41.01
CA VAL A 29 -10.77 -2.08 -39.96
C VAL A 29 -10.48 -0.61 -40.17
N THR A 30 -11.52 0.22 -40.18
CA THR A 30 -11.40 1.66 -40.43
C THR A 30 -12.18 2.42 -39.37
N GLY A 31 -11.47 3.27 -38.63
CA GLY A 31 -11.99 4.27 -37.70
C GLY A 31 -12.60 5.46 -38.41
N THR A 32 -12.68 6.57 -37.70
CA THR A 32 -13.40 7.79 -38.01
C THR A 32 -12.45 8.98 -38.01
N ASP A 33 -12.95 10.19 -38.30
CA ASP A 33 -12.14 11.41 -38.16
C ASP A 33 -12.14 11.95 -36.71
N GLY A 34 -12.78 11.25 -35.76
CA GLY A 34 -12.82 11.59 -34.34
C GLY A 34 -12.15 10.51 -33.48
N PRO A 35 -11.96 10.76 -32.17
CA PRO A 35 -11.25 9.80 -31.30
C PRO A 35 -11.95 8.43 -31.22
N ASP A 36 -11.27 7.39 -31.70
CA ASP A 36 -11.76 6.02 -31.75
C ASP A 36 -11.13 5.12 -30.67
N ARG A 37 -11.85 4.03 -30.33
CA ARG A 37 -11.38 3.04 -29.35
C ARG A 37 -11.50 1.63 -29.90
N ILE A 38 -10.63 1.30 -30.84
CA ILE A 38 -10.69 0.06 -31.60
C ILE A 38 -9.88 -1.04 -30.89
N PHE A 39 -10.60 -2.07 -30.43
CA PHE A 39 -10.03 -3.26 -29.83
C PHE A 39 -10.31 -4.49 -30.70
N ILE A 40 -9.25 -5.17 -31.11
CA ILE A 40 -9.30 -6.43 -31.84
C ILE A 40 -8.87 -7.54 -30.87
N GLN A 41 -9.81 -8.42 -30.52
CA GLN A 41 -9.64 -9.44 -29.48
C GLN A 41 -9.91 -10.84 -30.01
N LEU A 42 -9.26 -11.85 -29.45
CA LEU A 42 -9.56 -13.26 -29.72
C LEU A 42 -10.57 -13.78 -28.69
N ASP A 43 -11.77 -14.12 -29.16
CA ASP A 43 -12.71 -14.97 -28.43
C ASP A 43 -12.21 -16.42 -28.51
N GLN A 44 -11.48 -16.86 -27.48
CA GLN A 44 -10.84 -18.17 -27.47
C GLN A 44 -11.84 -19.34 -27.42
N ALA A 45 -13.04 -19.11 -26.87
CA ALA A 45 -14.06 -20.15 -26.79
C ALA A 45 -14.65 -20.47 -28.16
N LEU A 46 -14.79 -19.44 -29.00
CA LEU A 46 -15.34 -19.55 -30.36
C LEU A 46 -14.27 -19.53 -31.45
N ASN A 47 -12.99 -19.34 -31.08
CA ASN A 47 -11.86 -19.13 -31.99
C ASN A 47 -12.12 -18.04 -33.05
N GLN A 48 -12.67 -16.92 -32.59
CA GLN A 48 -13.09 -15.81 -33.45
C GLN A 48 -12.39 -14.50 -33.07
N ILE A 49 -11.95 -13.76 -34.08
CA ILE A 49 -11.47 -12.39 -33.92
C ILE A 49 -12.68 -11.46 -33.87
N VAL A 50 -12.77 -10.67 -32.80
CA VAL A 50 -13.84 -9.72 -32.54
C VAL A 50 -13.25 -8.31 -32.60
N VAL A 51 -13.82 -7.46 -33.47
CA VAL A 51 -13.46 -6.05 -33.57
C VAL A 51 -14.52 -5.24 -32.83
N ARG A 52 -14.08 -4.40 -31.89
CA ARG A 52 -14.94 -3.50 -31.13
C ARG A 52 -14.46 -2.08 -31.27
N ASP A 53 -15.41 -1.15 -31.33
CA ASP A 53 -15.20 0.27 -31.11
C ASP A 53 -15.94 0.68 -29.83
N GLY A 54 -15.17 0.92 -28.76
CA GLY A 54 -15.70 1.05 -27.40
C GLY A 54 -16.51 -0.20 -26.99
N ASN A 55 -17.79 -0.01 -26.66
CA ASN A 55 -18.69 -1.11 -26.28
C ASN A 55 -19.39 -1.77 -27.48
N ARG A 56 -19.22 -1.22 -28.69
CA ARG A 56 -19.92 -1.67 -29.88
C ARG A 56 -19.08 -2.71 -30.61
N GLU A 57 -19.69 -3.83 -30.99
CA GLU A 57 -19.07 -4.79 -31.90
C GLU A 57 -19.20 -4.28 -33.34
N ALA A 58 -18.06 -4.08 -34.01
CA ALA A 58 -17.98 -3.66 -35.41
C ALA A 58 -17.96 -4.87 -36.36
N GLY A 59 -17.45 -6.02 -35.89
CA GLY A 59 -17.45 -7.26 -36.66
C GLY A 59 -16.86 -8.44 -35.89
N ARG A 60 -17.12 -9.65 -36.40
CA ARG A 60 -16.64 -10.92 -35.86
C ARG A 60 -16.29 -11.86 -37.00
N PHE A 61 -15.14 -12.49 -36.91
CA PHE A 61 -14.53 -13.27 -37.99
C PHE A 61 -13.88 -14.52 -37.43
N ASP A 62 -13.98 -15.65 -38.13
CA ASP A 62 -13.26 -16.86 -37.71
C ASP A 62 -11.75 -16.60 -37.78
N SER A 63 -11.01 -16.89 -36.71
CA SER A 63 -9.56 -16.59 -36.63
C SER A 63 -8.77 -17.26 -37.75
N SER A 64 -9.20 -18.45 -38.18
CA SER A 64 -8.61 -19.19 -39.31
C SER A 64 -8.85 -18.56 -40.68
N SER A 65 -9.81 -17.64 -40.80
CA SER A 65 -10.09 -16.91 -42.05
C SER A 65 -9.26 -15.63 -42.20
N VAL A 66 -8.59 -15.20 -41.13
CA VAL A 66 -7.78 -13.98 -41.09
C VAL A 66 -6.30 -14.33 -41.20
N ALA A 67 -5.65 -13.89 -42.27
CA ALA A 67 -4.21 -14.03 -42.48
C ALA A 67 -3.45 -12.77 -42.05
N GLY A 68 -4.07 -11.60 -42.19
CA GLY A 68 -3.50 -10.30 -41.82
C GLY A 68 -4.57 -9.31 -41.37
N ILE A 69 -4.15 -8.31 -40.59
CA ILE A 69 -5.02 -7.25 -40.06
C ILE A 69 -4.52 -5.91 -40.58
N PHE A 70 -5.42 -5.10 -41.12
CA PHE A 70 -5.17 -3.72 -41.53
C PHE A 70 -6.11 -2.82 -40.74
N LEU A 71 -5.53 -2.02 -39.85
CA LEU A 71 -6.26 -1.13 -38.96
C LEU A 71 -5.86 0.32 -39.23
N ASP A 72 -6.82 1.12 -39.67
CA ASP A 72 -6.67 2.55 -39.90
C ASP A 72 -7.50 3.30 -38.85
N GLY A 73 -6.87 4.13 -38.01
CA GLY A 73 -7.52 4.93 -36.98
C GLY A 73 -8.33 6.10 -37.54
N GLY A 74 -7.94 6.62 -38.70
CA GLY A 74 -8.47 7.89 -39.21
C GLY A 74 -7.81 9.08 -38.53
N LYS A 75 -8.56 10.13 -38.18
CA LYS A 75 -8.03 11.30 -37.47
C LYS A 75 -8.53 11.30 -36.03
N GLY A 76 -7.89 12.08 -35.16
CA GLY A 76 -8.29 12.17 -33.76
C GLY A 76 -7.32 11.41 -32.88
N ASN A 77 -7.51 11.44 -31.56
CA ASN A 77 -6.60 10.77 -30.64
C ASN A 77 -7.11 9.35 -30.36
N ASP A 78 -6.57 8.36 -31.04
CA ASP A 78 -7.12 7.01 -31.07
C ASP A 78 -6.48 6.06 -30.06
N ALA A 79 -7.22 5.01 -29.72
CA ALA A 79 -6.71 3.85 -29.01
C ALA A 79 -6.92 2.60 -29.89
N LEU A 80 -5.83 2.14 -30.50
CA LEU A 80 -5.79 1.06 -31.48
C LEU A 80 -5.07 -0.14 -30.87
N VAL A 81 -5.80 -1.20 -30.57
CA VAL A 81 -5.26 -2.35 -29.81
C VAL A 81 -5.58 -3.66 -30.51
N VAL A 82 -4.53 -4.38 -30.88
CA VAL A 82 -4.60 -5.80 -31.25
C VAL A 82 -4.16 -6.62 -30.04
N SER A 83 -5.01 -7.55 -29.60
CA SER A 83 -4.71 -8.40 -28.44
C SER A 83 -3.44 -9.23 -28.65
N SER A 84 -2.63 -9.38 -27.60
CA SER A 84 -1.43 -10.24 -27.62
C SER A 84 -1.72 -11.72 -27.94
N LEU A 85 -2.98 -12.17 -27.80
CA LEU A 85 -3.42 -13.51 -28.19
C LEU A 85 -3.59 -13.69 -29.71
N ILE A 86 -3.52 -12.60 -30.49
CA ILE A 86 -3.63 -12.62 -31.95
C ILE A 86 -2.21 -12.71 -32.52
N SER A 87 -1.93 -13.81 -33.22
CA SER A 87 -0.62 -14.09 -33.83
C SER A 87 -0.55 -13.71 -35.32
N GLN A 88 -1.67 -13.29 -35.91
CA GLN A 88 -1.74 -12.76 -37.25
C GLN A 88 -0.92 -11.47 -37.37
N ALA A 89 -0.30 -11.26 -38.52
CA ALA A 89 0.45 -10.04 -38.80
C ALA A 89 -0.51 -8.82 -38.87
N ALA A 90 -0.05 -7.66 -38.41
CA ALA A 90 -0.87 -6.45 -38.39
C ALA A 90 -0.15 -5.26 -39.02
N THR A 91 -0.89 -4.47 -39.79
CA THR A 91 -0.52 -3.10 -40.17
C THR A 91 -1.48 -2.14 -39.49
N ILE A 92 -0.96 -1.29 -38.62
CA ILE A 92 -1.77 -0.34 -37.84
C ILE A 92 -1.30 1.08 -38.14
N ASN A 93 -2.23 1.97 -38.51
CA ASN A 93 -1.96 3.36 -38.83
C ASN A 93 -2.84 4.29 -37.99
N GLY A 94 -2.24 5.19 -37.22
CA GLY A 94 -2.93 6.20 -36.41
C GLY A 94 -3.31 7.48 -37.17
N ASN A 95 -2.55 7.84 -38.22
CA ASN A 95 -2.64 9.12 -38.93
C ASN A 95 -2.57 10.38 -38.03
N ASP A 96 -3.50 11.33 -38.13
CA ASP A 96 -3.40 12.64 -37.48
C ASP A 96 -3.97 12.55 -36.06
N GLY A 97 -3.14 12.66 -35.03
CA GLY A 97 -3.57 12.46 -33.66
C GLY A 97 -2.45 12.15 -32.68
N GLY A 98 -2.76 12.23 -31.39
CA GLY A 98 -1.94 11.66 -30.33
C GLY A 98 -2.41 10.26 -29.99
N ASP A 99 -1.95 9.27 -30.75
CA ASP A 99 -2.50 7.92 -30.75
C ASP A 99 -1.82 6.98 -29.77
N ARG A 100 -2.55 5.93 -29.38
CA ARG A 100 -2.05 4.80 -28.60
C ARG A 100 -2.22 3.53 -29.41
N ILE A 101 -1.10 2.96 -29.84
CA ILE A 101 -1.07 1.84 -30.77
C ILE A 101 -0.40 0.63 -30.10
N TYR A 102 -1.07 -0.51 -30.10
CA TYR A 102 -0.58 -1.77 -29.53
C TYR A 102 -0.77 -2.93 -30.51
N ALA A 103 0.31 -3.65 -30.82
CA ALA A 103 0.30 -4.84 -31.66
C ALA A 103 -0.02 -6.14 -30.90
N GLY A 104 -0.47 -7.15 -31.65
CA GLY A 104 -0.61 -8.52 -31.20
C GLY A 104 0.74 -9.26 -31.14
N SER A 105 0.73 -10.58 -30.98
CA SER A 105 1.97 -11.39 -30.95
C SER A 105 2.55 -11.69 -32.33
N GLY A 106 1.87 -11.32 -33.42
CA GLY A 106 2.34 -11.47 -34.79
C GLY A 106 3.25 -10.32 -35.26
N PRO A 107 4.09 -10.52 -36.30
CA PRO A 107 4.92 -9.46 -36.88
C PRO A 107 4.07 -8.29 -37.37
N SER A 108 4.41 -7.07 -36.97
CA SER A 108 3.55 -5.91 -37.17
C SER A 108 4.29 -4.69 -37.72
N MET A 109 3.58 -3.87 -38.49
CA MET A 109 4.01 -2.54 -38.92
C MET A 109 3.09 -1.49 -38.30
N LEU A 110 3.65 -0.63 -37.45
CA LEU A 110 2.93 0.37 -36.67
C LEU A 110 3.34 1.78 -37.11
N LEU A 111 2.39 2.57 -37.58
CA LEU A 111 2.59 3.95 -38.03
C LEU A 111 1.78 4.90 -37.15
N GLY A 112 2.45 5.81 -36.45
CA GLY A 112 1.82 6.81 -35.58
C GLY A 112 1.28 8.03 -36.30
N GLY A 113 1.82 8.40 -37.46
CA GLY A 113 1.39 9.60 -38.19
C GLY A 113 1.74 10.92 -37.49
N GLU A 114 0.94 11.98 -37.66
CA GLU A 114 1.23 13.31 -37.11
C GLU A 114 0.68 13.46 -35.69
N GLY A 115 1.52 13.78 -34.71
CA GLY A 115 1.09 14.08 -33.34
C GLY A 115 1.96 13.39 -32.31
N ALA A 116 1.56 13.39 -31.03
CA ALA A 116 2.38 12.80 -29.98
C ALA A 116 1.95 11.35 -29.70
N ASN A 117 2.60 10.39 -30.37
CA ASN A 117 2.15 9.00 -30.40
C ASN A 117 2.82 8.12 -29.34
N ARG A 118 2.09 7.10 -28.89
CA ARG A 118 2.58 6.02 -28.03
C ARG A 118 2.38 4.70 -28.75
N ILE A 119 3.48 4.09 -29.18
CA ILE A 119 3.48 2.91 -30.03
C ILE A 119 4.19 1.77 -29.30
N ALA A 120 3.50 0.64 -29.16
CA ALA A 120 4.04 -0.57 -28.56
C ALA A 120 3.92 -1.75 -29.52
N GLY A 121 5.07 -2.32 -29.89
CA GLY A 121 5.18 -3.57 -30.62
C GLY A 121 4.81 -4.77 -29.75
N GLY A 122 4.56 -5.88 -30.41
CA GLY A 122 4.32 -7.18 -29.81
C GLY A 122 5.59 -7.94 -29.50
N SER A 123 5.46 -9.26 -29.37
CA SER A 123 6.55 -10.19 -29.09
C SER A 123 7.33 -10.64 -30.33
N ALA A 124 6.90 -10.25 -31.53
CA ALA A 124 7.52 -10.62 -32.80
C ALA A 124 8.44 -9.51 -33.32
N ASN A 125 9.05 -9.72 -34.49
CA ASN A 125 9.86 -8.68 -35.12
C ASN A 125 8.95 -7.64 -35.78
N ASP A 126 8.94 -6.43 -35.23
CA ASP A 126 8.06 -5.35 -35.67
C ASP A 126 8.80 -4.17 -36.31
N ILE A 127 8.05 -3.36 -37.05
CA ILE A 127 8.48 -2.07 -37.60
C ILE A 127 7.62 -0.98 -36.96
N LEU A 128 8.23 -0.08 -36.20
CA LEU A 128 7.55 1.03 -35.53
C LEU A 128 8.00 2.37 -36.11
N ILE A 129 7.05 3.19 -36.54
CA ILE A 129 7.28 4.50 -37.14
C ILE A 129 6.45 5.54 -36.38
N GLY A 130 7.11 6.41 -35.60
CA GLY A 130 6.47 7.41 -34.75
C GLY A 130 5.74 8.51 -35.53
N GLY A 131 6.33 8.94 -36.65
CA GLY A 131 5.81 10.04 -37.47
C GLY A 131 6.18 11.42 -36.91
N GLY A 132 5.33 12.42 -37.09
CA GLY A 132 5.55 13.78 -36.57
C GLY A 132 5.51 13.81 -35.04
N GLY A 133 5.93 14.92 -34.42
CA GLY A 133 5.71 15.16 -32.98
C GLY A 133 6.65 14.44 -32.00
N TYR A 134 6.28 14.45 -30.72
CA TYR A 134 7.03 13.79 -29.63
C TYR A 134 6.50 12.36 -29.50
N ASN A 135 7.31 11.36 -29.90
CA ASN A 135 6.85 9.98 -29.93
C ASN A 135 7.52 9.11 -28.86
N VAL A 136 6.77 8.15 -28.34
CA VAL A 136 7.21 7.11 -27.40
C VAL A 136 7.03 5.76 -28.11
N LEU A 137 8.14 5.14 -28.49
CA LEU A 137 8.15 3.86 -29.22
C LEU A 137 8.75 2.77 -28.34
N GLY A 138 8.04 1.67 -28.13
CA GLY A 138 8.50 0.53 -27.34
C GLY A 138 8.33 -0.79 -28.08
N SER A 139 9.31 -1.67 -28.04
CA SER A 139 9.16 -3.08 -28.43
C SER A 139 8.94 -3.96 -27.20
N SER A 140 8.17 -5.05 -27.34
CA SER A 140 7.92 -6.01 -26.25
C SER A 140 8.57 -7.41 -26.44
N GLY A 141 9.38 -7.57 -27.50
CA GLY A 141 10.24 -8.72 -27.80
C GLY A 141 10.66 -8.72 -29.28
N GLY A 142 11.52 -9.63 -29.71
CA GLY A 142 11.92 -9.76 -31.12
C GLY A 142 13.00 -8.76 -31.55
N ASN A 143 13.47 -8.85 -32.79
CA ASN A 143 14.40 -7.88 -33.38
C ASN A 143 13.63 -6.86 -34.22
N ASN A 144 13.50 -5.67 -33.69
CA ASN A 144 12.59 -4.63 -34.17
C ASN A 144 13.33 -3.52 -34.90
N THR A 145 12.61 -2.81 -35.78
CA THR A 145 13.10 -1.60 -36.44
C THR A 145 12.25 -0.41 -36.00
N LEU A 146 12.86 0.56 -35.32
CA LEU A 146 12.18 1.74 -34.77
C LEU A 146 12.66 3.02 -35.48
N THR A 147 11.70 3.86 -35.87
CA THR A 147 11.94 5.16 -36.51
C THR A 147 11.11 6.21 -35.78
N GLY A 148 11.74 7.15 -35.07
CA GLY A 148 11.02 8.13 -34.26
C GLY A 148 10.35 9.24 -35.07
N GLY A 149 10.89 9.56 -36.25
CA GLY A 149 10.50 10.73 -37.04
C GLY A 149 11.02 12.05 -36.46
N PRO A 150 10.58 13.22 -36.98
CA PRO A 150 11.00 14.52 -36.49
C PRO A 150 10.41 14.80 -35.10
N GLY A 151 11.25 15.19 -34.14
CA GLY A 151 10.81 15.47 -32.77
C GLY A 151 11.88 15.16 -31.76
N ALA A 152 11.53 15.23 -30.48
CA ALA A 152 12.31 14.63 -29.41
C ALA A 152 11.66 13.29 -29.09
N ASN A 153 12.23 12.18 -29.51
CA ASN A 153 11.60 10.87 -29.40
C ASN A 153 12.20 10.04 -28.28
N ARG A 154 11.43 9.09 -27.76
CA ARG A 154 11.86 8.16 -26.73
C ARG A 154 11.70 6.73 -27.24
N PHE A 155 12.79 5.98 -27.22
CA PHE A 155 12.85 4.61 -27.69
C PHE A 155 13.08 3.64 -26.54
N PHE A 156 12.21 2.64 -26.40
CA PHE A 156 12.25 1.60 -25.38
C PHE A 156 12.34 0.23 -26.05
N GLY A 157 12.98 -0.70 -25.37
CA GLY A 157 12.86 -2.12 -25.66
C GLY A 157 13.79 -2.96 -24.82
N PHE A 158 13.89 -4.24 -25.17
CA PHE A 158 14.53 -5.27 -24.37
C PHE A 158 15.93 -5.62 -24.89
N ALA A 159 16.57 -6.66 -24.33
CA ALA A 159 17.93 -7.09 -24.66
C ALA A 159 18.09 -7.79 -26.04
N ASP A 160 17.14 -7.58 -26.95
CA ASP A 160 17.13 -8.12 -28.32
C ASP A 160 17.87 -7.19 -29.30
N ARG A 161 18.07 -7.60 -30.56
CA ARG A 161 18.83 -6.81 -31.56
C ARG A 161 17.95 -5.79 -32.27
N ASP A 162 17.46 -4.82 -31.53
CA ASP A 162 16.64 -3.73 -32.05
C ASP A 162 17.50 -2.66 -32.75
N ILE A 163 16.95 -2.08 -33.83
CA ILE A 163 17.60 -1.06 -34.65
C ILE A 163 16.78 0.23 -34.60
N ILE A 164 17.38 1.33 -34.13
CA ILE A 164 16.82 2.67 -34.33
C ILE A 164 17.42 3.27 -35.61
N THR A 165 16.58 3.60 -36.57
CA THR A 165 17.04 4.02 -37.92
C THR A 165 17.43 5.50 -38.02
N ASN A 166 16.90 6.36 -37.14
CA ASN A 166 17.05 7.81 -37.26
C ASN A 166 17.42 8.52 -35.93
N PHE A 167 18.07 7.82 -35.01
CA PHE A 167 18.39 8.36 -33.68
C PHE A 167 19.22 9.64 -33.74
N ASN A 168 18.69 10.73 -33.18
CA ASN A 168 19.39 12.00 -33.01
C ASN A 168 19.73 12.23 -31.53
N PRO A 169 21.00 12.08 -31.11
CA PRO A 169 21.40 12.20 -29.70
C PRO A 169 21.17 13.59 -29.08
N ALA A 170 20.94 14.64 -29.88
CA ALA A 170 20.65 15.99 -29.37
C ALA A 170 19.18 16.19 -28.96
N ARG A 171 18.27 15.28 -29.36
CA ARG A 171 16.82 15.42 -29.16
C ARG A 171 16.16 14.13 -28.69
N ASP A 172 16.65 12.99 -29.16
CA ASP A 172 16.10 11.68 -28.86
C ASP A 172 16.78 11.05 -27.64
N VAL A 173 16.06 10.13 -27.01
CA VAL A 173 16.57 9.32 -25.90
C VAL A 173 16.37 7.84 -26.21
N ASN A 174 17.47 7.08 -26.13
CA ASN A 174 17.51 5.64 -26.35
C ASN A 174 17.62 4.93 -24.98
N TYR A 175 16.66 4.05 -24.68
CA TYR A 175 16.60 3.30 -23.42
C TYR A 175 16.95 1.80 -23.57
N PHE A 176 17.51 1.37 -24.70
CA PHE A 176 17.86 -0.04 -24.97
C PHE A 176 18.98 -0.60 -24.08
N ASN A 177 19.81 0.23 -23.43
CA ASN A 177 20.95 -0.24 -22.59
C ASN A 177 21.44 0.77 -21.52
N ALA A 178 20.56 1.60 -20.97
CA ALA A 178 21.00 2.60 -19.99
C ALA A 178 21.43 1.93 -18.66
N GLN A 179 22.69 2.13 -18.25
CA GLN A 179 23.23 1.74 -16.93
C GLN A 179 22.48 2.39 -15.75
N THR A 180 21.66 3.41 -16.03
CA THR A 180 20.71 3.99 -15.10
C THR A 180 19.36 4.08 -15.81
N PRO A 181 18.36 3.29 -15.42
CA PRO A 181 17.03 3.34 -16.03
C PRO A 181 16.42 4.74 -15.89
N PRO A 182 15.76 5.27 -16.94
CA PRO A 182 15.15 6.58 -16.87
C PRO A 182 14.02 6.61 -15.84
N ASP A 183 13.88 7.73 -15.16
CA ASP A 183 12.79 7.94 -14.20
C ASP A 183 11.42 7.65 -14.85
N LEU A 184 10.74 6.60 -14.36
CA LEU A 184 9.45 6.17 -14.91
C LEU A 184 8.36 7.22 -14.72
N THR A 185 8.49 8.13 -13.74
CA THR A 185 7.51 9.20 -13.55
C THR A 185 7.47 10.11 -14.77
N SER A 186 8.65 10.54 -15.25
CA SER A 186 8.79 11.39 -16.42
C SER A 186 8.50 10.67 -17.75
N THR A 187 8.77 9.36 -17.84
CA THR A 187 8.57 8.58 -19.08
C THR A 187 7.13 8.14 -19.28
N LEU A 188 6.42 7.81 -18.20
CA LEU A 188 5.02 7.43 -18.23
C LEU A 188 4.06 8.62 -17.99
N GLY A 189 4.59 9.82 -17.79
CA GLY A 189 3.80 11.04 -17.60
C GLY A 189 3.03 11.03 -16.26
N LEU A 190 3.61 10.43 -15.23
CA LEU A 190 3.07 10.48 -13.88
C LEU A 190 3.45 11.84 -13.26
N PRO A 191 2.49 12.74 -13.00
CA PRO A 191 2.81 14.02 -12.38
C PRO A 191 3.35 13.75 -10.96
N PRO A 192 4.50 14.35 -10.58
CA PRO A 192 5.05 14.20 -9.23
C PRO A 192 4.12 14.84 -8.19
N SER A 193 4.15 14.34 -6.96
CA SER A 193 3.40 14.96 -5.87
C SER A 193 3.92 16.36 -5.57
N PRO A 194 3.06 17.31 -5.14
CA PRO A 194 3.51 18.61 -4.65
C PRO A 194 4.48 18.45 -3.49
N ASN A 195 5.61 19.17 -3.54
CA ASN A 195 6.61 19.18 -2.47
C ASN A 195 6.16 20.06 -1.29
N ILE A 196 5.19 19.57 -0.53
CA ILE A 196 4.63 20.24 0.64
C ILE A 196 5.08 19.49 1.89
N THR A 197 5.60 20.22 2.86
CA THR A 197 6.06 19.68 4.15
C THR A 197 5.51 20.50 5.31
N ILE A 198 5.60 19.92 6.52
CA ILE A 198 5.32 20.59 7.79
C ILE A 198 6.61 21.21 8.35
N THR A 199 6.53 22.44 8.86
CA THR A 199 7.69 23.13 9.46
C THR A 199 7.81 22.82 10.95
N ALA A 200 9.00 22.99 11.51
CA ALA A 200 9.27 22.89 12.95
C ALA A 200 8.35 23.77 13.81
N GLU A 201 8.04 24.97 13.33
CA GLU A 201 7.13 25.90 14.00
C GLU A 201 5.69 25.37 14.00
N GLU A 202 5.22 24.87 12.85
CA GLU A 202 3.91 24.24 12.72
C GLU A 202 3.80 23.01 13.62
N VAL A 203 4.83 22.16 13.70
CA VAL A 203 4.91 21.03 14.65
C VAL A 203 4.69 21.52 16.08
N GLY A 204 5.39 22.60 16.47
CA GLY A 204 5.24 23.18 17.81
C GLY A 204 3.85 23.73 18.09
N ILE A 205 3.22 24.37 17.09
CA ILE A 205 1.85 24.88 17.20
C ILE A 205 0.86 23.71 17.36
N LEU A 206 0.94 22.68 16.51
CA LEU A 206 0.01 21.56 16.54
C LEU A 206 0.12 20.75 17.85
N LEU A 207 1.34 20.56 18.40
CA LEU A 207 1.53 19.95 19.72
C LEU A 207 0.91 20.81 20.84
N ARG A 208 1.06 22.15 20.77
CA ARG A 208 0.39 23.07 21.72
C ARG A 208 -1.12 23.02 21.62
N ARG A 209 -1.65 22.89 20.42
CA ARG A 209 -3.09 22.71 20.21
C ARG A 209 -3.59 21.39 20.77
N ALA A 210 -2.83 20.29 20.60
CA ALA A 210 -3.21 18.98 21.14
C ALA A 210 -3.33 19.01 22.67
N VAL A 211 -2.31 19.49 23.36
CA VAL A 211 -2.32 19.58 24.83
C VAL A 211 -3.35 20.59 25.37
N ALA A 212 -3.73 21.56 24.55
CA ALA A 212 -4.74 22.56 24.93
C ALA A 212 -6.18 22.16 24.56
N ALA A 213 -6.41 21.03 23.90
CA ALA A 213 -7.72 20.67 23.32
C ALA A 213 -8.71 20.10 24.34
N THR A 214 -8.21 19.49 25.42
CA THR A 214 -9.02 19.07 26.57
C THR A 214 -8.36 19.55 27.86
N ALA A 215 -9.10 19.49 28.96
CA ALA A 215 -8.53 19.78 30.27
C ALA A 215 -7.77 18.58 30.87
N SER A 216 -7.63 17.46 30.14
CA SER A 216 -6.74 16.37 30.54
C SER A 216 -5.30 16.87 30.59
N ASN A 217 -4.48 16.26 31.44
CA ASN A 217 -3.09 16.69 31.64
C ASN A 217 -2.17 15.48 31.81
N ASP A 218 -2.55 14.34 31.26
CA ASP A 218 -1.94 13.03 31.41
C ASP A 218 -1.81 12.29 30.07
N GLY A 219 -1.88 13.01 28.95
CA GLY A 219 -1.70 12.52 27.59
C GLY A 219 -0.29 12.73 27.04
N ILE A 220 -0.01 11.99 25.97
CA ILE A 220 1.19 12.12 25.15
C ILE A 220 0.76 12.40 23.71
N ALA A 221 1.30 13.44 23.10
CA ALA A 221 1.09 13.78 21.70
C ALA A 221 2.39 13.69 20.91
N VAL A 222 2.36 13.04 19.75
CA VAL A 222 3.51 12.89 18.86
C VAL A 222 3.12 13.31 17.45
N ILE A 223 4.03 14.02 16.79
CA ILE A 223 3.95 14.31 15.36
C ILE A 223 5.08 13.60 14.63
N VAL A 224 4.73 12.92 13.54
CA VAL A 224 5.68 12.32 12.60
C VAL A 224 5.51 12.93 11.20
N ASP A 225 6.56 12.93 10.39
CA ASP A 225 6.43 13.21 8.96
C ASP A 225 5.82 12.01 8.20
N ARG A 226 5.64 12.18 6.87
CA ARG A 226 5.02 11.18 6.00
C ARG A 226 5.78 9.83 5.98
N SER A 227 7.09 9.80 6.28
CA SER A 227 7.86 8.55 6.37
C SER A 227 7.79 7.90 7.76
N GLY A 228 7.22 8.59 8.75
CA GLY A 228 7.10 8.12 10.12
C GLY A 228 8.25 8.56 11.04
N ARG A 229 9.11 9.49 10.61
CA ARG A 229 10.17 10.06 11.45
C ARG A 229 9.56 11.05 12.44
N ILE A 230 9.94 10.90 13.71
CA ILE A 230 9.44 11.70 14.82
C ILE A 230 9.93 13.15 14.69
N LEU A 231 9.02 14.11 14.63
CA LEU A 231 9.33 15.53 14.49
C LEU A 231 9.27 16.30 15.83
N GLY A 232 8.42 15.83 16.73
CA GLY A 232 8.22 16.43 18.04
C GLY A 232 7.33 15.58 18.93
N VAL A 233 7.58 15.68 20.23
CA VAL A 233 6.84 14.97 21.28
C VAL A 233 6.36 15.99 22.32
N ALA A 234 5.13 15.87 22.78
CA ALA A 234 4.62 16.58 23.93
C ALA A 234 4.17 15.55 24.97
N VAL A 235 4.70 15.67 26.18
CA VAL A 235 4.29 14.88 27.34
C VAL A 235 3.69 15.85 28.34
N GLU A 236 2.43 15.65 28.70
CA GLU A 236 1.73 16.51 29.66
C GLU A 236 2.26 16.27 31.09
N ASN A 237 2.28 17.32 31.92
CA ASN A 237 2.91 17.29 33.24
C ASN A 237 2.29 16.30 34.24
N GLY A 238 1.06 15.85 34.01
CA GLY A 238 0.36 14.88 34.85
C GLY A 238 0.49 13.43 34.37
N VAL A 239 1.24 13.15 33.29
CA VAL A 239 1.67 11.78 32.99
C VAL A 239 2.45 11.24 34.18
N ASN A 240 2.17 9.99 34.58
CA ASN A 240 2.70 9.39 35.80
C ASN A 240 4.24 9.56 35.93
N PRO A 241 4.74 10.32 36.92
CA PRO A 241 6.18 10.55 37.08
C PRO A 241 6.99 9.28 37.32
N ALA A 242 6.39 8.25 37.92
CA ALA A 242 7.06 6.96 38.13
C ALA A 242 7.27 6.21 36.81
N LEU A 243 6.33 6.31 35.87
CA LEU A 243 6.47 5.78 34.51
C LEU A 243 7.58 6.53 33.76
N LEU A 244 7.61 7.86 33.87
CA LEU A 244 8.61 8.69 33.18
C LEU A 244 10.03 8.55 33.75
N ALA A 245 10.18 8.09 34.99
CA ALA A 245 11.47 7.83 35.61
C ALA A 245 12.16 6.56 35.09
N ASP A 246 11.42 5.63 34.48
CA ASP A 246 11.96 4.43 33.85
C ASP A 246 12.09 4.65 32.33
N ALA A 247 13.32 4.57 31.82
CA ALA A 247 13.61 4.84 30.42
C ALA A 247 12.89 3.90 29.43
N ASN A 248 12.66 2.64 29.82
CA ASN A 248 12.00 1.65 28.97
C ASN A 248 10.48 1.86 28.97
N LEU A 249 9.89 2.10 30.14
CA LEU A 249 8.45 2.40 30.25
C LEU A 249 8.09 3.75 29.63
N ALA A 250 8.93 4.77 29.83
CA ALA A 250 8.77 6.08 29.18
C ALA A 250 8.85 5.94 27.65
N THR A 251 9.83 5.19 27.14
CA THR A 251 9.95 4.91 25.69
C THR A 251 8.70 4.20 25.19
N PHE A 252 8.25 3.17 25.89
CA PHE A 252 7.10 2.36 25.49
C PHE A 252 5.79 3.17 25.42
N ALA A 253 5.56 4.04 26.41
CA ALA A 253 4.41 4.94 26.46
C ALA A 253 4.45 5.96 25.32
N ILE A 254 5.59 6.61 25.08
CA ILE A 254 5.75 7.58 23.99
C ILE A 254 5.58 6.88 22.63
N ASP A 255 6.13 5.68 22.48
CA ASP A 255 5.98 4.90 21.26
C ASP A 255 4.54 4.47 20.98
N GLY A 256 3.65 4.47 21.98
CA GLY A 256 2.21 4.30 21.76
C GLY A 256 1.60 5.44 20.94
N ALA A 257 1.98 6.68 21.27
CA ALA A 257 1.62 7.85 20.47
C ALA A 257 2.33 7.83 19.10
N VAL A 258 3.61 7.42 19.03
CA VAL A 258 4.34 7.27 17.77
C VAL A 258 3.64 6.28 16.83
N ALA A 259 3.20 5.13 17.34
CA ALA A 259 2.51 4.10 16.56
C ALA A 259 1.20 4.63 15.96
N LYS A 260 0.39 5.33 16.76
CA LYS A 260 -0.82 6.02 16.28
C LYS A 260 -0.52 7.14 15.30
N ALA A 261 0.56 7.90 15.48
CA ALA A 261 0.97 8.93 14.53
C ALA A 261 1.37 8.32 13.19
N ARG A 262 2.10 7.20 13.23
CA ARG A 262 2.54 6.43 12.07
C ARG A 262 1.37 5.87 11.27
N THR A 263 0.48 5.09 11.87
CA THR A 263 -0.96 5.36 11.72
C THR A 263 -1.44 6.16 10.51
N GLY A 264 -1.78 7.41 10.84
CA GLY A 264 -2.22 8.41 9.88
C GLY A 264 -1.13 8.85 8.91
N GLY A 265 0.14 8.83 9.32
CA GLY A 265 1.26 9.21 8.47
C GLY A 265 1.51 8.26 7.30
N LEU A 266 1.06 7.00 7.34
CA LEU A 266 1.57 5.94 6.45
C LEU A 266 0.55 5.36 5.46
N PHE A 267 -0.70 5.13 5.90
CA PHE A 267 -1.70 4.38 5.14
C PHE A 267 -2.55 5.21 4.19
N GLY A 268 -2.71 6.51 4.43
CA GLY A 268 -3.51 7.40 3.58
C GLY A 268 -2.83 7.77 2.27
N ASN A 269 -3.64 8.28 1.34
CA ASN A 269 -3.23 9.02 0.13
C ASN A 269 -3.83 10.43 0.17
N ASN A 270 -3.39 11.32 -0.72
CA ASN A 270 -3.84 12.71 -0.73
C ASN A 270 -5.36 12.88 -1.00
N GLN A 271 -6.05 11.87 -1.54
CA GLN A 271 -7.50 11.92 -1.82
C GLN A 271 -8.36 11.30 -0.72
N ALA A 272 -7.83 10.32 0.02
CA ALA A 272 -8.55 9.56 1.02
C ALA A 272 -7.61 9.22 2.19
N PRO A 273 -7.63 10.02 3.27
CA PRO A 273 -6.83 9.72 4.45
C PRO A 273 -7.37 8.52 5.22
N LEU A 274 -6.47 7.66 5.68
CA LEU A 274 -6.80 6.56 6.58
C LEU A 274 -6.28 6.90 7.99
N THR A 275 -7.20 7.04 8.95
CA THR A 275 -6.92 7.20 10.39
C THR A 275 -6.69 5.84 11.06
N SER A 276 -6.13 5.80 12.27
CA SER A 276 -6.01 4.55 13.05
C SER A 276 -7.38 3.87 13.22
N ARG A 277 -8.47 4.65 13.37
CA ARG A 277 -9.84 4.15 13.35
C ARG A 277 -10.20 3.47 12.03
N THR A 278 -9.94 4.08 10.88
CA THR A 278 -10.23 3.42 9.59
C THR A 278 -9.44 2.13 9.43
N ILE A 279 -8.19 2.09 9.90
CA ILE A 279 -7.34 0.90 9.89
C ILE A 279 -7.91 -0.18 10.82
N GLN A 280 -8.36 0.18 12.01
CA GLN A 280 -9.06 -0.71 12.93
C GLN A 280 -10.34 -1.29 12.31
N TYR A 281 -11.10 -0.48 11.58
CA TYR A 281 -12.30 -0.93 10.88
C TYR A 281 -12.03 -1.91 9.75
N ILE A 282 -10.86 -1.88 9.12
CA ILE A 282 -10.51 -2.81 8.03
C ILE A 282 -9.64 -3.98 8.53
N SER A 283 -9.09 -3.91 9.75
CA SER A 283 -8.29 -4.99 10.34
C SER A 283 -9.06 -5.94 11.25
N GLN A 284 -10.20 -5.52 11.83
CA GLN A 284 -11.25 -6.21 12.64
C GLN A 284 -10.93 -7.48 13.44
N SER A 285 -10.22 -8.45 12.88
CA SER A 285 -9.81 -9.68 13.54
C SER A 285 -8.72 -9.48 14.59
N THR A 286 -7.95 -8.39 14.56
CA THR A 286 -6.73 -8.24 15.36
C THR A 286 -6.53 -6.76 15.79
N LEU A 287 -7.16 -6.32 16.88
CA LEU A 287 -6.47 -5.36 17.75
C LEU A 287 -5.24 -6.13 18.22
N SER A 288 -4.05 -5.76 17.75
CA SER A 288 -2.89 -6.60 18.03
C SER A 288 -2.63 -6.62 19.53
N GLU A 289 -2.35 -7.81 20.06
CA GLU A 289 -1.81 -7.95 21.41
C GLU A 289 -0.53 -7.10 21.55
N ARG A 290 0.20 -6.93 20.43
CA ARG A 290 1.26 -5.93 20.22
C ARG A 290 0.89 -4.52 20.68
N GLU A 291 -0.23 -3.95 20.23
CA GLU A 291 -0.65 -2.60 20.62
C GLU A 291 -1.12 -2.56 22.08
N VAL A 292 -1.85 -3.59 22.53
CA VAL A 292 -2.57 -3.53 23.81
C VAL A 292 -1.74 -4.01 25.00
N ASN A 293 -1.03 -5.14 24.85
CA ASN A 293 -0.46 -5.91 25.96
C ASN A 293 1.03 -6.24 25.79
N SER A 294 1.68 -5.90 24.67
CA SER A 294 3.10 -6.23 24.48
C SER A 294 4.04 -5.25 25.17
N TYR A 295 5.21 -5.75 25.59
CA TYR A 295 6.29 -4.95 26.14
C TYR A 295 7.63 -5.44 25.55
N PRO A 296 8.32 -4.65 24.71
CA PRO A 296 9.48 -5.10 23.94
C PRO A 296 10.76 -5.29 24.78
N PHE A 297 10.73 -4.89 26.05
CA PHE A 297 11.89 -4.99 26.95
C PHE A 297 11.88 -6.26 27.81
N ILE A 298 10.97 -7.19 27.54
CA ILE A 298 10.96 -8.51 28.19
C ILE A 298 12.05 -9.39 27.58
N THR A 299 12.93 -9.93 28.42
CA THR A 299 14.04 -10.80 28.02
C THR A 299 13.70 -12.29 28.02
N ASP A 300 12.54 -12.68 28.54
CA ASP A 300 12.06 -14.07 28.48
C ASP A 300 11.61 -14.40 27.05
N GLU A 301 12.35 -15.28 26.38
CA GLU A 301 12.06 -15.74 25.02
C GLU A 301 10.69 -16.43 24.88
N ASN A 302 10.15 -16.97 25.98
CA ASN A 302 8.89 -17.68 26.02
C ASN A 302 7.69 -16.81 26.43
N SER A 303 7.91 -15.54 26.77
CA SER A 303 6.83 -14.64 27.16
C SER A 303 5.94 -14.28 25.98
N THR A 304 4.62 -14.40 26.15
CA THR A 304 3.63 -13.96 25.17
C THR A 304 3.39 -12.47 25.14
N LEU A 305 3.79 -11.78 26.21
CA LEU A 305 3.78 -10.32 26.30
C LEU A 305 5.05 -9.74 25.69
N ARG A 306 6.02 -10.57 25.30
CA ARG A 306 7.26 -10.10 24.71
C ARG A 306 6.97 -9.43 23.38
N GLY A 307 7.23 -8.14 23.39
CA GLY A 307 7.05 -7.25 22.27
C GLY A 307 8.16 -7.40 21.22
N PRO A 308 7.91 -7.06 19.95
CA PRO A 308 6.90 -6.09 19.61
C PRO A 308 5.50 -6.71 19.66
N GLY A 309 5.35 -8.03 19.67
CA GLY A 309 4.22 -8.70 20.32
C GLY A 309 3.46 -9.65 19.40
N TYR A 310 2.69 -10.51 20.04
CA TYR A 310 1.80 -11.48 19.42
C TYR A 310 0.71 -10.81 18.54
N VAL A 311 0.52 -11.31 17.32
CA VAL A 311 -0.61 -10.93 16.45
C VAL A 311 -1.71 -11.98 16.61
N GLY A 312 -2.44 -11.85 17.71
CA GLY A 312 -3.54 -12.72 18.05
C GLY A 312 -4.89 -12.19 17.64
N PRO A 313 -5.85 -13.06 17.30
CA PRO A 313 -7.23 -12.66 17.17
C PRO A 313 -7.80 -12.23 18.54
N VAL A 314 -7.85 -10.93 18.81
CA VAL A 314 -8.56 -10.40 19.98
C VAL A 314 -10.05 -10.43 19.68
N GLY A 315 -10.74 -11.36 20.35
CA GLY A 315 -12.11 -11.68 20.05
C GLY A 315 -13.10 -10.57 20.36
N ILE A 316 -13.47 -9.78 19.35
CA ILE A 316 -14.82 -9.24 19.21
C ILE A 316 -15.32 -9.55 17.79
N GLY A 317 -16.48 -10.20 17.72
CA GLY A 317 -16.95 -10.94 16.56
C GLY A 317 -17.08 -10.16 15.25
N ASN A 318 -16.93 -10.93 14.17
CA ASN A 318 -17.43 -10.75 12.81
C ASN A 318 -16.47 -10.06 11.84
N HIS A 319 -15.94 -10.88 10.92
CA HIS A 319 -16.15 -10.75 9.46
C HIS A 319 -16.24 -9.32 8.91
N PHE A 320 -15.40 -8.98 7.92
CA PHE A 320 -15.42 -7.65 7.32
C PHE A 320 -16.47 -7.54 6.20
N PRO A 321 -17.45 -6.61 6.25
CA PRO A 321 -17.61 -5.51 7.22
C PRO A 321 -18.30 -5.96 8.51
N PRO A 322 -18.05 -5.24 9.62
CA PRO A 322 -18.31 -5.77 10.96
C PRO A 322 -19.80 -6.08 11.13
N ASN A 323 -20.09 -7.15 11.87
CA ASN A 323 -21.44 -7.65 12.12
C ASN A 323 -22.18 -8.21 10.90
N ILE A 324 -21.51 -8.47 9.78
CA ILE A 324 -22.07 -9.28 8.69
C ILE A 324 -21.58 -10.72 8.82
N PRO A 325 -22.46 -11.69 9.15
CA PRO A 325 -22.10 -13.09 9.12
C PRO A 325 -21.62 -13.53 7.72
N PHE A 326 -20.73 -14.52 7.68
CA PHE A 326 -20.17 -15.13 6.46
C PHE A 326 -19.33 -14.26 5.51
N THR A 327 -18.68 -13.18 5.96
CA THR A 327 -17.73 -12.43 5.11
C THR A 327 -16.26 -12.73 5.44
N PRO A 328 -15.33 -12.61 4.47
CA PRO A 328 -13.93 -12.93 4.69
C PRO A 328 -13.30 -12.10 5.80
N GLN A 329 -12.34 -12.67 6.53
CA GLN A 329 -11.46 -11.88 7.40
C GLN A 329 -10.54 -11.02 6.53
N VAL A 330 -10.46 -9.73 6.81
CA VAL A 330 -9.43 -8.85 6.24
C VAL A 330 -8.48 -8.51 7.38
N ASP A 331 -7.25 -9.02 7.29
CA ASP A 331 -6.20 -8.67 8.25
C ASP A 331 -5.14 -7.83 7.52
N LEU A 332 -5.27 -6.51 7.62
CA LEU A 332 -4.26 -5.57 7.13
C LEU A 332 -3.05 -5.48 8.07
N PHE A 333 -3.18 -6.03 9.28
CA PHE A 333 -2.28 -5.75 10.40
C PHE A 333 -1.12 -6.73 10.53
N GLN A 334 -1.18 -7.86 9.83
CA GLN A 334 0.01 -8.70 9.60
C GLN A 334 1.14 -7.97 8.84
N ILE A 335 0.91 -6.75 8.34
CA ILE A 335 1.99 -5.84 7.91
C ILE A 335 3.01 -5.54 9.00
N GLU A 336 2.61 -5.59 10.27
CA GLU A 336 3.50 -5.34 11.39
C GLU A 336 4.56 -6.42 11.61
N GLN A 337 4.40 -7.57 10.95
CA GLN A 337 5.42 -8.61 10.99
C GLN A 337 6.68 -8.22 10.19
N THR A 338 6.67 -7.09 9.48
CA THR A 338 7.76 -6.62 8.60
C THR A 338 8.91 -5.90 9.31
N ASN A 339 10.05 -5.69 8.61
CA ASN A 339 11.25 -4.96 9.08
C ASN A 339 11.08 -3.46 9.33
N ARG A 340 9.86 -3.01 9.58
CA ARG A 340 9.56 -1.59 9.63
C ARG A 340 10.20 -0.89 10.85
N ASP A 341 10.51 -1.60 11.92
CA ASP A 341 10.49 -1.00 13.26
C ASP A 341 11.84 -0.91 13.98
N SER A 342 12.94 -1.20 13.29
CA SER A 342 14.25 -1.25 13.92
C SER A 342 15.41 -1.12 12.95
N THR A 343 16.41 -0.33 13.34
CA THR A 343 17.75 -0.30 12.72
C THR A 343 18.60 -1.53 13.08
N TYR A 344 18.18 -2.36 14.05
CA TYR A 344 18.83 -3.63 14.38
C TYR A 344 17.92 -4.82 14.07
N HIS A 345 18.45 -5.81 13.37
CA HIS A 345 17.88 -7.15 13.33
C HIS A 345 18.27 -7.89 14.61
N PRO A 346 17.36 -8.63 15.26
CA PRO A 346 17.59 -9.29 16.55
C PRO A 346 18.46 -10.56 16.46
N GLY A 347 19.37 -10.64 15.48
CA GLY A 347 20.27 -11.77 15.33
C GLY A 347 19.63 -13.17 15.18
N PRO A 348 20.46 -14.23 15.26
CA PRO A 348 20.04 -15.62 15.37
C PRO A 348 19.16 -15.97 16.58
N ASP A 349 19.36 -15.35 17.74
CA ASP A 349 18.54 -15.63 18.94
C ASP A 349 17.14 -15.01 18.86
N ARG A 350 16.96 -14.05 17.95
CA ARG A 350 15.72 -13.30 17.69
C ARG A 350 15.28 -12.48 18.91
N ILE A 351 16.23 -12.08 19.75
CA ILE A 351 16.07 -11.22 20.91
C ILE A 351 16.82 -9.92 20.69
N LYS A 352 16.09 -8.81 20.62
CA LYS A 352 16.72 -7.51 20.45
C LYS A 352 17.44 -7.06 21.73
N GLY A 353 18.59 -6.41 21.56
CA GLY A 353 19.41 -5.85 22.62
C GLY A 353 20.43 -6.84 23.20
N THR A 354 20.58 -8.00 22.58
CA THR A 354 21.63 -8.98 22.89
C THR A 354 22.87 -8.73 22.04
N THR A 355 23.92 -9.54 22.25
CA THR A 355 25.22 -9.34 21.59
C THR A 355 25.25 -9.72 20.11
N ASP A 356 24.27 -10.47 19.62
CA ASP A 356 24.17 -10.94 18.23
C ASP A 356 23.25 -10.08 17.34
N ASP A 357 22.74 -8.97 17.88
CA ASP A 357 22.05 -7.94 17.11
C ASP A 357 22.90 -7.47 15.91
N ILE A 358 22.28 -7.42 14.74
CA ILE A 358 22.93 -7.02 13.49
C ILE A 358 22.44 -5.62 13.11
N LEU A 359 23.36 -4.67 12.99
CA LEU A 359 23.06 -3.34 12.49
C LEU A 359 22.66 -3.41 11.02
N LEU A 360 21.45 -2.93 10.72
CA LEU A 360 20.94 -2.70 9.38
C LEU A 360 20.89 -1.17 9.15
N PRO A 361 21.97 -0.55 8.65
CA PRO A 361 22.05 0.91 8.53
C PRO A 361 21.01 1.50 7.57
N GLN A 362 20.38 0.63 6.78
CA GLN A 362 19.30 0.96 5.88
C GLN A 362 18.20 -0.09 6.06
N ARG A 363 16.96 0.38 5.97
CA ARG A 363 15.76 -0.42 5.85
C ARG A 363 15.96 -1.48 4.75
N PHE A 364 15.60 -2.74 5.03
CA PHE A 364 15.79 -3.89 4.12
C PHE A 364 17.22 -4.15 3.64
N ASN A 365 18.24 -3.52 4.24
CA ASN A 365 19.65 -3.68 3.87
C ASN A 365 19.89 -3.44 2.37
N PHE A 366 19.36 -2.33 1.86
CA PHE A 366 19.59 -1.92 0.48
C PHE A 366 21.08 -1.69 0.21
N ASN A 367 21.50 -1.99 -1.01
CA ASN A 367 22.84 -1.65 -1.45
C ASN A 367 22.90 -0.15 -1.83
N PRO A 368 23.68 0.69 -1.10
CA PRO A 368 23.71 2.13 -1.34
C PRO A 368 24.16 2.52 -2.75
N ALA A 369 24.89 1.66 -3.46
CA ALA A 369 25.33 1.93 -4.82
C ALA A 369 24.16 2.08 -5.82
N PHE A 370 22.98 1.55 -5.47
CA PHE A 370 21.79 1.56 -6.33
C PHE A 370 20.67 2.46 -5.79
N ILE A 371 20.95 3.28 -4.77
CA ILE A 371 20.02 4.31 -4.32
C ILE A 371 20.27 5.58 -5.14
N PRO A 372 19.25 6.17 -5.79
CA PRO A 372 19.43 7.41 -6.53
C PRO A 372 20.04 8.52 -5.66
N ALA A 373 20.98 9.29 -6.22
CA ALA A 373 21.66 10.37 -5.50
C ALA A 373 20.71 11.47 -4.98
N SER A 374 19.51 11.59 -5.56
CA SER A 374 18.44 12.47 -5.10
C SER A 374 17.76 12.01 -3.81
N ILE A 375 18.04 10.79 -3.33
CA ILE A 375 17.49 10.21 -2.10
C ILE A 375 18.58 10.20 -1.03
N PRO A 376 18.58 11.19 -0.12
CA PRO A 376 19.35 11.13 1.12
C PRO A 376 18.99 9.89 1.94
N VAL A 377 19.82 8.84 1.84
CA VAL A 377 19.61 7.54 2.51
C VAL A 377 19.22 7.71 3.97
N GLN A 378 19.97 8.56 4.69
CA GLN A 378 19.81 8.84 6.12
C GLN A 378 18.44 9.43 6.51
N GLN A 379 17.65 9.90 5.54
CA GLN A 379 16.34 10.52 5.78
C GLN A 379 15.16 9.62 5.39
N TYR A 380 15.32 8.79 4.36
CA TYR A 380 14.18 8.12 3.71
C TYR A 380 14.23 6.59 3.77
N LEU A 381 15.43 6.01 3.81
CA LEU A 381 15.62 4.57 3.75
C LEU A 381 16.25 4.04 5.04
N VAL A 382 16.12 4.78 6.14
CA VAL A 382 16.40 4.28 7.51
C VAL A 382 15.10 3.78 8.12
N ALA A 383 15.19 2.84 9.06
CA ALA A 383 14.01 2.38 9.79
C ALA A 383 13.38 3.56 10.57
N PRO A 384 12.04 3.70 10.56
CA PRO A 384 11.35 4.58 11.50
C PRO A 384 11.48 3.99 12.92
N ASP A 385 12.61 4.25 13.59
CA ASP A 385 12.96 3.69 14.90
C ASP A 385 12.08 4.22 16.04
N SER A 386 12.19 3.58 17.20
CA SER A 386 11.56 3.98 18.46
C SER A 386 12.02 5.37 18.91
N TYR A 387 11.18 6.03 19.72
CA TYR A 387 11.58 7.25 20.44
C TYR A 387 12.84 7.01 21.29
N GLY A 388 12.93 5.85 21.95
CA GLY A 388 14.07 5.50 22.79
C GLY A 388 15.39 5.43 22.02
N PHE A 389 15.38 4.87 20.81
CA PHE A 389 16.54 4.84 19.94
C PHE A 389 16.93 6.25 19.49
N VAL A 390 15.97 7.01 18.93
CA VAL A 390 16.29 8.35 18.39
C VAL A 390 16.70 9.34 19.48
N SER A 391 16.20 9.19 20.70
CA SER A 391 16.57 10.06 21.82
C SER A 391 17.79 9.59 22.61
N GLY A 392 18.27 8.37 22.35
CA GLY A 392 19.29 7.72 23.17
C GLY A 392 18.80 7.30 24.56
N MET A 393 17.52 7.50 24.89
CA MET A 393 16.94 7.11 26.18
C MET A 393 16.89 5.58 26.36
N ALA A 394 16.63 4.85 25.27
CA ALA A 394 16.66 3.39 25.22
C ALA A 394 17.24 2.93 23.88
N PRO A 395 18.57 2.85 23.72
CA PRO A 395 19.25 2.62 22.43
C PRO A 395 18.91 1.30 21.75
N ASN A 396 18.40 0.32 22.48
CA ASN A 396 18.00 -0.98 21.93
C ASN A 396 16.48 -1.08 21.73
N ALA A 397 15.72 -0.02 21.97
CA ALA A 397 14.26 -0.05 21.89
C ALA A 397 13.79 -0.31 20.46
N GLN A 398 12.89 -1.27 20.29
CA GLN A 398 12.18 -1.49 19.04
C GLN A 398 10.94 -0.61 18.98
N SER A 399 10.63 -0.07 17.80
CA SER A 399 9.39 0.67 17.66
C SER A 399 8.17 -0.22 17.77
N ARG A 400 7.08 0.31 18.33
CA ARG A 400 5.76 -0.32 18.34
C ARG A 400 5.12 -0.45 16.95
N GLY A 401 5.67 0.18 15.92
CA GLY A 401 5.18 0.06 14.54
C GLY A 401 4.01 1.00 14.27
N ILE A 402 2.80 0.46 14.15
CA ILE A 402 1.56 1.20 13.86
C ILE A 402 0.52 0.91 14.97
N GLY A 403 -0.46 1.80 15.14
CA GLY A 403 -1.55 1.66 16.11
C GLY A 403 -2.92 1.63 15.43
N THR A 404 -3.86 0.86 15.97
CA THR A 404 -5.25 0.75 15.51
C THR A 404 -6.22 1.45 16.45
N LEU A 405 -5.87 1.63 17.73
CA LEU A 405 -6.73 2.38 18.64
C LEU A 405 -6.92 3.82 18.12
N PRO A 406 -8.14 4.37 18.22
CA PRO A 406 -8.40 5.74 17.83
C PRO A 406 -7.43 6.73 18.51
N GLY A 407 -7.07 7.79 17.78
CA GLY A 407 -6.05 8.77 18.20
C GLY A 407 -4.94 9.03 17.18
N GLY A 408 -4.89 8.26 16.08
CA GLY A 408 -3.96 8.45 14.98
C GLY A 408 -4.63 9.09 13.75
N ILE A 409 -4.26 10.32 13.40
CA ILE A 409 -4.88 11.06 12.26
C ILE A 409 -3.80 11.59 11.31
N PRO A 410 -4.00 11.49 9.97
CA PRO A 410 -3.10 12.12 9.00
C PRO A 410 -3.12 13.64 9.11
N ILE A 411 -1.95 14.26 9.04
CA ILE A 411 -1.80 15.71 8.95
C ILE A 411 -1.90 16.11 7.47
N VAL A 412 -2.94 16.87 7.13
CA VAL A 412 -3.18 17.35 5.77
C VAL A 412 -2.91 18.84 5.68
N LYS A 413 -2.00 19.23 4.78
CA LYS A 413 -1.64 20.62 4.48
C LYS A 413 -1.82 20.88 3.00
N ASN A 414 -2.67 21.84 2.66
CA ASN A 414 -3.02 22.20 1.28
C ASN A 414 -3.42 20.97 0.43
N GLY A 415 -4.17 20.04 1.02
CA GLY A 415 -4.62 18.81 0.35
C GLY A 415 -3.58 17.70 0.22
N VAL A 416 -2.39 17.85 0.82
CA VAL A 416 -1.33 16.83 0.82
C VAL A 416 -1.12 16.27 2.22
N ILE A 417 -1.01 14.95 2.35
CA ILE A 417 -0.61 14.33 3.62
C ILE A 417 0.88 14.58 3.84
N VAL A 418 1.20 15.35 4.87
CA VAL A 418 2.58 15.72 5.22
C VAL A 418 3.12 14.95 6.43
N GLY A 419 2.26 14.18 7.10
CA GLY A 419 2.62 13.42 8.29
C GLY A 419 1.42 12.86 9.02
N GLY A 420 1.59 12.55 10.30
CA GLY A 420 0.53 12.08 11.18
C GLY A 420 0.70 12.60 12.60
N ILE A 421 -0.41 12.78 13.30
CA ILE A 421 -0.45 13.03 14.74
C ILE A 421 -0.99 11.80 15.45
N GLY A 422 -0.40 11.47 16.60
CA GLY A 422 -0.84 10.38 17.46
C GLY A 422 -0.99 10.87 18.89
N ILE A 423 -2.13 10.55 19.50
CA ILE A 423 -2.43 10.86 20.90
C ILE A 423 -2.59 9.55 21.68
N PHE A 424 -1.96 9.47 22.85
CA PHE A 424 -1.98 8.28 23.70
C PHE A 424 -2.11 8.64 25.16
N TYR A 425 -2.97 7.93 25.89
CA TYR A 425 -3.10 8.07 27.35
C TYR A 425 -2.48 6.85 28.06
N PRO A 426 -1.27 7.00 28.61
CA PRO A 426 -0.53 5.88 29.19
C PRO A 426 -1.02 5.42 30.56
N GLY A 427 -1.89 6.18 31.23
CA GLY A 427 -2.36 5.88 32.59
C GLY A 427 -1.21 5.60 33.57
N ALA A 428 -1.42 4.62 34.45
CA ALA A 428 -0.43 4.29 35.48
C ALA A 428 0.71 3.40 34.95
N THR A 429 0.44 2.57 33.95
CA THR A 429 1.32 1.46 33.55
C THR A 429 2.01 1.63 32.20
N GLY A 430 1.51 2.54 31.34
CA GLY A 430 2.02 2.77 29.98
C GLY A 430 1.38 1.90 28.90
N PHE A 431 0.57 0.91 29.27
CA PHE A 431 -0.10 -0.01 28.34
C PHE A 431 -1.37 0.61 27.75
N ALA A 432 -1.77 0.17 26.56
CA ALA A 432 -2.97 0.73 25.92
C ALA A 432 -4.28 0.23 26.55
N THR A 433 -4.23 -0.77 27.43
CA THR A 433 -5.36 -1.13 28.31
C THR A 433 -5.79 0.04 29.20
N GLU A 434 -4.87 0.94 29.52
CA GLU A 434 -5.12 2.20 30.24
C GLU A 434 -5.92 3.20 29.41
N GLU A 435 -6.18 2.96 28.12
CA GLU A 435 -7.11 3.82 27.37
C GLU A 435 -8.58 3.42 27.55
N ASN A 436 -8.85 2.26 28.18
CA ASN A 436 -10.20 1.72 28.37
C ASN A 436 -11.06 1.82 27.10
N SER A 437 -10.51 1.41 25.96
CA SER A 437 -11.22 1.52 24.68
C SER A 437 -12.45 0.61 24.66
N SER A 438 -13.58 1.10 24.15
CA SER A 438 -14.78 0.28 23.92
C SER A 438 -14.56 -0.86 22.91
N LEU A 439 -13.42 -0.82 22.22
CA LEU A 439 -12.98 -1.84 21.27
C LEU A 439 -12.21 -2.99 21.95
N SER A 440 -11.87 -2.86 23.23
CA SER A 440 -11.18 -3.89 24.00
C SER A 440 -12.18 -4.85 24.65
N THR A 441 -11.81 -6.13 24.77
CA THR A 441 -12.56 -7.12 25.56
C THR A 441 -12.52 -6.83 27.07
N THR A 442 -11.58 -6.01 27.53
CA THR A 442 -11.44 -5.59 28.93
C THR A 442 -12.15 -4.26 29.22
N TYR A 443 -12.92 -3.73 28.27
CA TYR A 443 -13.63 -2.46 28.42
C TYR A 443 -14.51 -2.44 29.68
N ASN A 444 -14.31 -1.41 30.49
CA ASN A 444 -15.14 -1.11 31.64
C ASN A 444 -16.00 0.13 31.34
N PRO A 445 -17.33 -0.03 31.18
CA PRO A 445 -18.23 1.06 30.80
C PRO A 445 -18.40 2.14 31.88
N ASN A 446 -17.86 1.92 33.08
CA ASN A 446 -17.87 2.92 34.15
C ASN A 446 -16.70 3.91 34.04
N LEU A 447 -15.74 3.68 33.14
CA LEU A 447 -14.57 4.54 32.96
C LEU A 447 -14.65 5.25 31.62
N LEU A 448 -13.89 6.33 31.47
CA LEU A 448 -13.84 7.06 30.21
C LEU A 448 -13.16 6.20 29.14
N ASP A 449 -13.69 6.21 27.92
CA ASP A 449 -12.96 5.72 26.75
C ASP A 449 -11.97 6.80 26.30
N ARG A 450 -10.72 6.66 26.74
CA ARG A 450 -9.64 7.61 26.44
C ARG A 450 -9.14 7.48 25.01
N SER A 451 -9.41 6.37 24.33
CA SER A 451 -9.11 6.26 22.89
C SER A 451 -10.00 7.20 22.06
N PHE A 452 -11.24 7.41 22.49
CA PHE A 452 -12.14 8.37 21.84
C PHE A 452 -11.73 9.83 22.11
N GLU A 453 -11.23 10.12 23.31
CA GLU A 453 -10.60 11.41 23.61
C GLU A 453 -9.34 11.66 22.79
N ALA A 454 -8.48 10.64 22.66
CA ALA A 454 -7.28 10.73 21.84
C ALA A 454 -7.61 11.09 20.39
N GLU A 455 -8.67 10.50 19.83
CA GLU A 455 -9.16 10.85 18.49
C GLU A 455 -9.67 12.29 18.42
N TYR A 456 -10.41 12.77 19.43
CA TYR A 456 -10.90 14.14 19.47
C TYR A 456 -9.76 15.15 19.54
N VAL A 457 -8.77 14.92 20.42
CA VAL A 457 -7.59 15.79 20.54
C VAL A 457 -6.82 15.88 19.22
N ALA A 458 -6.60 14.73 18.56
CA ALA A 458 -5.99 14.67 17.23
C ALA A 458 -6.82 15.45 16.20
N TYR A 459 -8.15 15.31 16.21
CA TYR A 459 -9.05 15.97 15.28
C TYR A 459 -9.06 17.50 15.46
N ALA A 460 -9.20 17.96 16.71
CA ALA A 460 -9.29 19.37 17.07
C ALA A 460 -7.98 20.10 16.82
N SER A 461 -6.84 19.49 17.18
CA SER A 461 -5.52 20.07 16.97
C SER A 461 -5.21 20.34 15.50
N LEU A 462 -5.76 19.56 14.57
CA LEU A 462 -5.58 19.72 13.13
C LEU A 462 -6.63 20.63 12.45
N GLY A 463 -7.50 21.28 13.25
CA GLY A 463 -8.45 22.28 12.75
C GLY A 463 -9.82 21.74 12.37
N GLY A 464 -10.06 20.44 12.62
CA GLY A 464 -11.30 19.79 12.26
C GLY A 464 -11.58 19.76 10.76
N THR A 465 -12.84 19.54 10.41
CA THR A 465 -13.33 19.42 9.03
C THR A 465 -14.21 20.60 8.68
N ALA A 466 -14.46 20.83 7.39
CA ALA A 466 -15.30 21.95 6.93
C ALA A 466 -16.71 22.00 7.58
N GLY A 467 -17.28 20.86 7.97
CA GLY A 467 -18.59 20.80 8.65
C GLY A 467 -18.53 21.04 10.16
N PHE A 468 -17.38 20.83 10.78
CA PHE A 468 -17.13 21.06 12.20
C PHE A 468 -15.70 21.60 12.37
N PRO A 469 -15.46 22.87 11.94
CA PRO A 469 -14.14 23.46 12.00
C PRO A 469 -13.75 23.74 13.46
N VAL A 470 -12.45 23.69 13.73
CA VAL A 470 -11.88 24.03 15.03
C VAL A 470 -10.87 25.15 14.82
N GLY A 471 -11.23 26.35 15.29
CA GLY A 471 -10.41 27.54 15.16
C GLY A 471 -9.27 27.58 16.17
N GLU A 472 -9.17 28.68 16.90
CA GLU A 472 -8.19 28.84 17.98
C GLU A 472 -8.51 27.93 19.17
N ILE A 473 -7.49 27.28 19.73
CA ILE A 473 -7.62 26.46 20.94
C ILE A 473 -6.80 27.14 22.03
N ASN A 474 -7.48 27.72 23.02
CA ASN A 474 -6.88 28.29 24.22
C ASN A 474 -5.71 29.27 23.93
N GLY A 475 -5.90 30.22 23.00
CA GLY A 475 -4.87 31.18 22.59
C GLY A 475 -3.92 30.68 21.50
N VAL A 476 -4.07 29.43 21.02
CA VAL A 476 -3.18 28.82 20.03
C VAL A 476 -3.89 28.71 18.67
N PRO A 477 -3.56 29.55 17.68
CA PRO A 477 -4.22 29.53 16.37
C PRO A 477 -3.83 28.30 15.55
N LEU A 478 -4.70 27.90 14.61
CA LEU A 478 -4.38 26.88 13.61
C LEU A 478 -3.42 27.49 12.57
N PRO A 479 -2.31 26.81 12.20
CA PRO A 479 -1.46 27.29 11.12
C PRO A 479 -2.19 27.30 9.77
N THR A 480 -1.75 28.16 8.85
CA THR A 480 -2.40 28.29 7.53
C THR A 480 -2.28 27.03 6.68
N GLY A 481 -3.36 26.66 5.98
CA GLY A 481 -3.37 25.55 5.02
C GLY A 481 -3.68 24.18 5.62
N PHE A 482 -3.92 24.07 6.93
CA PHE A 482 -4.32 22.84 7.59
C PHE A 482 -5.83 22.69 7.60
N ALA A 483 -6.33 21.54 7.14
CA ALA A 483 -7.74 21.18 7.19
C ALA A 483 -7.89 19.67 7.00
N LEU A 484 -8.78 19.04 7.77
CA LEU A 484 -9.12 17.63 7.58
C LEU A 484 -10.26 17.50 6.54
N PRO A 485 -10.23 16.47 5.69
CA PRO A 485 -11.34 16.20 4.78
C PRO A 485 -12.55 15.72 5.56
N SER A 486 -13.75 16.12 5.14
CA SER A 486 -15.01 15.69 5.75
C SER A 486 -15.52 14.37 5.17
N GLY A 487 -16.47 13.75 5.88
CA GLY A 487 -17.31 12.67 5.33
C GLY A 487 -16.86 11.26 5.69
N ARG A 488 -16.96 10.37 4.70
CA ARG A 488 -16.76 8.92 4.81
C ARG A 488 -15.97 8.41 3.60
N ILE A 489 -15.25 7.31 3.75
CA ILE A 489 -14.61 6.62 2.62
C ILE A 489 -15.52 5.49 2.19
N ASP A 490 -15.97 5.51 0.95
CA ASP A 490 -16.78 4.45 0.36
C ASP A 490 -15.91 3.50 -0.46
N LEU A 491 -15.64 2.31 0.07
CA LEU A 491 -14.91 1.24 -0.60
C LEU A 491 -15.92 0.22 -1.15
N VAL A 492 -16.17 0.21 -2.46
CA VAL A 492 -16.99 -0.80 -3.19
C VAL A 492 -18.02 -1.54 -2.31
N GLY A 493 -19.06 -0.81 -1.87
CA GLY A 493 -20.15 -1.37 -1.05
C GLY A 493 -19.96 -1.28 0.48
N ILE A 494 -18.86 -0.70 0.96
CA ILE A 494 -18.52 -0.55 2.38
C ILE A 494 -18.23 0.92 2.68
N THR A 495 -18.67 1.37 3.83
CA THR A 495 -18.49 2.74 4.30
C THR A 495 -17.61 2.75 5.53
N LEU A 496 -16.48 3.42 5.44
CA LEU A 496 -15.56 3.61 6.55
C LEU A 496 -15.76 5.00 7.17
N PRO A 497 -15.99 5.10 8.49
CA PRO A 497 -15.96 6.38 9.18
C PRO A 497 -14.52 6.88 9.21
N ILE A 498 -14.29 8.14 8.80
CA ILE A 498 -12.97 8.76 8.90
C ILE A 498 -12.72 9.18 10.35
N PHE A 499 -13.73 9.80 10.99
CA PHE A 499 -13.68 10.30 12.36
C PHE A 499 -14.91 9.89 13.16
N GLY A 500 -14.67 9.40 14.36
CA GLY A 500 -15.68 8.95 15.30
C GLY A 500 -16.40 7.65 14.89
N PRO A 501 -17.24 7.09 15.76
CA PRO A 501 -17.91 5.83 15.53
C PRO A 501 -18.89 5.85 14.33
N PRO A 502 -19.13 4.70 13.67
CA PRO A 502 -19.96 4.56 12.48
C PRO A 502 -21.43 4.75 12.83
N ALA A 503 -21.88 5.98 12.69
CA ALA A 503 -23.27 6.38 12.56
C ALA A 503 -23.29 7.57 11.59
N ALA A 504 -24.47 7.98 11.09
CA ALA A 504 -24.60 9.12 10.16
C ALA A 504 -23.95 10.44 10.67
N ASN A 505 -23.58 10.49 11.96
CA ASN A 505 -23.10 11.65 12.69
C ASN A 505 -21.75 11.40 13.42
N GLY A 506 -20.89 10.47 12.98
CA GLY A 506 -19.65 10.10 13.70
C GLY A 506 -18.77 11.29 14.14
N THR A 507 -18.49 12.23 13.23
CA THR A 507 -17.76 13.46 13.54
C THR A 507 -18.51 14.36 14.53
N GLN A 508 -19.83 14.46 14.42
CA GLN A 508 -20.64 15.22 15.36
C GLN A 508 -20.59 14.61 16.76
N SER A 509 -20.65 13.28 16.88
CA SER A 509 -20.52 12.59 18.17
C SER A 509 -19.14 12.81 18.78
N LEU A 510 -18.08 12.80 17.97
CA LEU A 510 -16.72 13.09 18.40
C LEU A 510 -16.59 14.53 18.94
N VAL A 511 -17.16 15.50 18.23
CA VAL A 511 -17.16 16.90 18.67
C VAL A 511 -18.01 17.10 19.92
N ALA A 512 -19.20 16.50 19.99
CA ALA A 512 -20.07 16.57 21.17
C ALA A 512 -19.40 15.96 22.41
N PHE A 513 -18.65 14.88 22.24
CA PHE A 513 -17.84 14.32 23.31
C PHE A 513 -16.76 15.31 23.80
N GLY A 514 -16.01 15.93 22.88
CA GLY A 514 -15.05 16.98 23.24
C GLY A 514 -15.69 18.17 23.98
N GLN A 515 -16.91 18.57 23.60
CA GLN A 515 -17.68 19.61 24.31
C GLN A 515 -17.99 19.22 25.76
N MET A 516 -18.24 17.94 26.04
CA MET A 516 -18.51 17.44 27.39
C MET A 516 -17.27 17.46 28.30
N LEU A 517 -16.07 17.28 27.74
CA LEU A 517 -14.82 17.24 28.50
C LEU A 517 -14.35 18.64 28.97
N GLY A 518 -14.58 19.69 28.17
CA GLY A 518 -13.85 20.98 28.29
C GLY A 518 -12.36 20.81 27.97
N VAL A 519 -11.48 21.79 27.72
CA VAL A 519 -11.56 23.23 27.41
C VAL A 519 -10.86 23.44 26.04
N GLY A 520 -11.49 24.22 25.13
CA GLY A 520 -10.90 24.96 23.98
C GLY A 520 -10.99 24.38 22.54
N ASP A 521 -11.44 25.11 21.51
CA ASP A 521 -12.82 25.59 21.30
C ASP A 521 -13.61 24.61 20.40
N PRO A 522 -14.59 23.88 20.94
CA PRO A 522 -15.54 23.07 20.20
C PRO A 522 -16.88 23.79 19.83
N ASN A 523 -16.79 25.08 19.48
CA ASN A 523 -17.85 26.04 19.07
C ASN A 523 -18.72 26.65 20.22
N ALA A 524 -18.11 26.83 21.38
CA ALA A 524 -18.56 27.50 22.62
C ALA A 524 -20.03 28.02 22.77
N PHE A 525 -20.85 27.28 23.55
CA PHE A 525 -21.62 27.82 24.70
C PHE A 525 -21.56 26.85 25.89
N SER A 526 -21.46 27.42 27.09
CA SER A 526 -20.99 26.77 28.33
C SER A 526 -21.97 25.77 28.95
N PHE A 527 -21.49 24.55 29.20
CA PHE A 527 -22.04 23.65 30.21
C PHE A 527 -21.00 23.42 31.30
N ALA A 528 -21.45 23.33 32.55
CA ALA A 528 -20.58 23.03 33.68
C ALA A 528 -19.98 21.62 33.52
N PRO A 529 -18.67 21.44 33.72
CA PRO A 529 -18.04 20.12 33.69
C PRO A 529 -18.65 19.25 34.79
N LEU A 530 -19.02 18.02 34.46
CA LEU A 530 -19.34 16.99 35.44
C LEU A 530 -18.18 15.99 35.43
N LEU A 531 -17.65 15.62 36.61
CA LEU A 531 -17.32 14.23 37.02
C LEU A 531 -16.57 14.18 38.38
N GLN A 532 -17.11 13.39 39.33
CA GLN A 532 -16.45 12.75 40.49
C GLN A 532 -17.32 11.57 41.02
N PRO A 533 -16.79 10.54 41.75
CA PRO A 533 -15.38 10.18 42.06
C PRO A 533 -14.98 8.66 42.00
N ASN A 534 -13.67 8.42 41.74
CA ASN A 534 -12.74 7.37 42.24
C ASN A 534 -12.21 6.22 41.31
N GLY A 535 -10.86 6.23 41.11
CA GLY A 535 -10.00 5.03 40.95
C GLY A 535 -9.56 4.58 39.55
N ASN A 536 -10.26 4.95 38.48
CA ASN A 536 -10.24 4.15 37.24
C ASN A 536 -10.42 4.99 35.95
N ASN A 537 -9.40 5.63 35.36
CA ASN A 537 -9.51 6.38 34.08
C ASN A 537 -10.67 7.39 33.98
N GLN A 538 -10.99 8.10 35.05
CA GLN A 538 -11.95 9.21 35.02
C GLN A 538 -11.23 10.53 35.23
N ILE A 539 -11.62 11.53 34.45
CA ILE A 539 -11.18 12.91 34.65
C ILE A 539 -11.99 13.53 35.80
N VAL A 540 -11.30 14.10 36.79
CA VAL A 540 -11.90 14.68 38.01
C VAL A 540 -11.78 16.21 37.95
N TYR A 541 -12.90 16.93 37.96
CA TYR A 541 -12.90 18.40 38.04
C TYR A 541 -13.75 18.93 39.19
N THR A 542 -13.11 19.60 40.14
CA THR A 542 -13.74 20.54 41.08
C THR A 542 -12.92 21.83 41.11
N GLY A 543 -13.06 22.67 40.07
CA GLY A 543 -12.37 23.95 39.97
C GLY A 543 -12.18 24.44 38.53
N THR A 544 -11.79 25.71 38.36
CA THR A 544 -11.41 26.28 37.06
C THR A 544 -10.25 25.47 36.47
N PRO A 545 -10.36 24.95 35.23
CA PRO A 545 -9.30 24.14 34.64
C PRO A 545 -7.99 24.92 34.56
N ALA A 546 -6.93 24.39 35.17
CA ALA A 546 -5.58 24.88 34.90
C ALA A 546 -5.21 24.52 33.46
N THR A 547 -4.56 25.42 32.73
CA THR A 547 -4.00 25.10 31.41
C THR A 547 -3.01 23.93 31.56
N PRO A 548 -3.20 22.81 30.83
CA PRO A 548 -2.26 21.70 30.88
C PRO A 548 -0.85 22.18 30.55
N GLY A 549 0.08 21.87 31.46
CA GLY A 549 1.46 22.30 31.33
C GLY A 549 2.24 21.29 30.53
N PHE A 550 2.98 21.75 29.52
CA PHE A 550 3.93 20.91 28.80
C PHE A 550 4.98 21.75 28.08
N THR A 551 6.06 21.12 27.64
CA THR A 551 7.02 21.72 26.71
C THR A 551 7.24 20.75 25.55
N PRO A 552 7.05 21.16 24.29
CA PRO A 552 7.41 20.33 23.15
C PRO A 552 8.90 19.96 23.21
N VAL A 553 9.21 18.67 23.06
CA VAL A 553 10.56 18.12 23.11
C VAL A 553 10.97 17.65 21.71
N ASN A 554 12.20 18.00 21.33
CA ASN A 554 12.86 17.40 20.17
C ASN A 554 13.49 16.08 20.62
N PRO A 555 13.23 14.95 19.92
CA PRO A 555 13.82 13.67 20.25
C PRO A 555 15.35 13.69 20.34
N LEU A 556 16.06 14.51 19.55
CA LEU A 556 17.53 14.55 19.47
C LEU A 556 18.22 15.53 20.45
N ALA A 557 17.47 16.18 21.34
CA ALA A 557 17.97 17.01 22.45
C ALA A 557 18.95 18.18 22.18
N ALA A 558 19.15 18.68 20.94
CA ALA A 558 20.11 19.76 20.66
C ALA A 558 19.65 20.87 19.67
N THR A 559 18.42 20.82 19.17
CA THR A 559 17.89 21.75 18.14
C THR A 559 16.41 22.07 18.38
N PRO A 560 15.82 23.11 17.75
CA PRO A 560 14.36 23.25 17.70
C PRO A 560 13.71 21.99 17.12
N LEU A 561 12.38 21.86 17.24
CA LEU A 561 11.60 20.79 16.62
C LEU A 561 12.00 20.57 15.15
N LEU A 562 11.75 19.38 14.60
CA LEU A 562 12.23 19.04 13.27
C LEU A 562 11.24 19.46 12.18
N ASN A 563 11.75 19.91 11.03
CA ASN A 563 10.95 20.02 9.81
C ASN A 563 10.65 18.62 9.26
N GLY A 564 9.43 18.44 8.75
CA GLY A 564 9.09 17.27 7.94
C GLY A 564 9.84 17.27 6.61
N THR A 565 10.01 16.09 6.05
CA THR A 565 10.65 15.90 4.75
C THR A 565 9.64 15.40 3.71
N PHE A 566 9.88 15.77 2.45
CA PHE A 566 9.11 15.24 1.34
C PHE A 566 9.58 13.83 1.03
N VAL A 567 8.64 12.92 0.87
CA VAL A 567 8.96 11.51 0.69
C VAL A 567 9.29 11.20 -0.77
N PRO A 568 10.39 10.46 -1.06
CA PRO A 568 10.80 10.17 -2.41
C PRO A 568 9.78 9.33 -3.18
N GLU A 569 9.71 9.61 -4.47
CA GLU A 569 8.87 8.96 -5.47
C GLU A 569 9.76 8.56 -6.66
N GLY A 570 9.27 7.65 -7.50
CA GLY A 570 10.07 7.09 -8.58
C GLY A 570 10.87 5.88 -8.12
N TYR A 571 12.08 5.71 -8.67
CA TYR A 571 13.00 4.68 -8.17
C TYR A 571 13.47 5.02 -6.77
N LEU A 572 13.30 4.07 -5.85
CA LEU A 572 13.94 4.08 -4.53
C LEU A 572 15.20 3.22 -4.53
N VAL A 573 15.20 2.17 -5.36
CA VAL A 573 16.38 1.38 -5.74
C VAL A 573 16.36 1.24 -7.26
N THR A 574 17.42 1.70 -7.92
CA THR A 574 17.56 1.57 -9.37
C THR A 574 17.74 0.09 -9.76
N PRO A 575 17.09 -0.37 -10.83
CA PRO A 575 17.27 -1.72 -11.36
C PRO A 575 18.74 -2.07 -11.57
N HIS A 576 19.16 -3.20 -11.00
CA HIS A 576 20.50 -3.75 -11.19
C HIS A 576 20.46 -5.27 -11.27
N ALA A 577 21.59 -5.86 -11.68
CA ALA A 577 21.70 -7.31 -11.80
C ALA A 577 21.85 -7.96 -10.43
N GLY A 578 21.13 -9.06 -10.21
CA GLY A 578 21.32 -9.98 -9.08
C GLY A 578 22.22 -11.14 -9.46
N THR A 579 22.06 -12.27 -8.75
CA THR A 579 22.81 -13.50 -9.02
C THR A 579 22.52 -14.06 -10.42
N THR A 580 21.24 -14.04 -10.81
CA THR A 580 20.78 -14.58 -12.10
C THR A 580 19.96 -13.59 -12.92
N LEU A 581 19.19 -12.73 -12.26
CA LEU A 581 18.39 -11.70 -12.93
C LEU A 581 19.29 -10.55 -13.44
N SER A 582 19.12 -10.17 -14.70
CA SER A 582 19.77 -8.97 -15.25
C SER A 582 19.01 -7.69 -14.85
N ALA A 583 19.73 -6.56 -14.83
CA ALA A 583 19.13 -5.24 -14.58
C ALA A 583 17.97 -4.92 -15.55
N ALA A 584 18.08 -5.35 -16.81
CA ALA A 584 17.04 -5.15 -17.82
C ALA A 584 15.76 -5.93 -17.49
N GLN A 585 15.88 -7.18 -17.05
CA GLN A 585 14.73 -8.00 -16.62
C GLN A 585 14.07 -7.42 -15.38
N VAL A 586 14.85 -6.92 -14.42
CA VAL A 586 14.32 -6.21 -13.25
C VAL A 586 13.54 -4.96 -13.68
N ASN A 587 14.13 -4.14 -14.56
CA ASN A 587 13.49 -2.94 -15.09
C ASN A 587 12.19 -3.26 -15.85
N GLN A 588 12.17 -4.34 -16.63
CA GLN A 588 10.98 -4.79 -17.35
C GLN A 588 9.80 -5.04 -16.41
N MET A 589 10.02 -5.79 -15.31
CA MET A 589 8.96 -6.09 -14.34
C MET A 589 8.42 -4.81 -13.68
N LEU A 590 9.31 -3.86 -13.34
CA LEU A 590 8.90 -2.57 -12.76
C LEU A 590 8.06 -1.75 -13.76
N VAL A 591 8.51 -1.62 -15.01
CA VAL A 591 7.80 -0.88 -16.06
C VAL A 591 6.42 -1.47 -16.31
N GLN A 592 6.33 -2.79 -16.49
CA GLN A 592 5.06 -3.48 -16.73
C GLN A 592 4.07 -3.28 -15.58
N GLY A 593 4.55 -3.37 -14.33
CA GLY A 593 3.69 -3.13 -13.16
C GLY A 593 3.20 -1.67 -13.07
N VAL A 594 4.05 -0.68 -13.37
CA VAL A 594 3.62 0.73 -13.38
C VAL A 594 2.61 0.99 -14.51
N GLN A 595 2.84 0.45 -15.70
CA GLN A 595 1.92 0.57 -16.84
C GLN A 595 0.56 -0.07 -16.56
N GLN A 596 0.52 -1.19 -15.84
CA GLN A 596 -0.74 -1.78 -15.43
C GLN A 596 -1.42 -0.96 -14.34
N SER A 597 -0.66 -0.39 -13.41
CA SER A 597 -1.21 0.42 -12.31
C SER A 597 -2.01 1.62 -12.80
N ILE A 598 -1.56 2.29 -13.88
CA ILE A 598 -2.28 3.42 -14.51
C ILE A 598 -3.50 3.02 -15.34
N GLN A 599 -3.88 1.74 -15.35
CA GLN A 599 -5.10 1.22 -15.98
C GLN A 599 -6.02 0.55 -14.96
N THR A 600 -5.43 0.05 -13.87
CA THR A 600 -6.14 -0.60 -12.78
C THR A 600 -6.89 0.42 -11.94
N ARG A 601 -8.19 0.20 -11.71
CA ARG A 601 -9.00 0.98 -10.78
C ARG A 601 -8.45 0.86 -9.35
N SER A 602 -8.27 1.97 -8.65
CA SER A 602 -7.96 2.03 -7.22
C SER A 602 -9.13 1.57 -6.35
N ALA A 603 -8.87 0.89 -5.23
CA ALA A 603 -9.91 0.59 -4.24
C ALA A 603 -10.11 1.74 -3.24
N ILE A 604 -9.03 2.44 -2.87
CA ILE A 604 -9.00 3.41 -1.77
C ILE A 604 -8.84 4.87 -2.19
N ARG A 605 -9.06 5.22 -3.46
CA ARG A 605 -8.99 6.61 -3.94
C ARG A 605 -10.35 7.17 -4.32
N LEU A 606 -10.49 8.47 -4.11
CA LEU A 606 -11.69 9.23 -4.42
C LEU A 606 -11.40 10.34 -5.45
N PRO A 607 -12.35 10.62 -6.37
CA PRO A 607 -13.57 9.85 -6.65
C PRO A 607 -13.28 8.40 -7.12
N LEU A 608 -14.25 7.49 -7.06
CA LEU A 608 -14.02 6.03 -7.24
C LEU A 608 -13.45 5.60 -8.62
N ASN A 609 -13.30 6.53 -9.55
CA ASN A 609 -12.71 6.37 -10.87
C ASN A 609 -11.25 6.83 -10.94
N GLN A 610 -10.49 6.74 -9.85
CA GLN A 610 -9.04 6.98 -9.88
C GLN A 610 -8.26 5.70 -10.18
N PHE A 611 -7.14 5.83 -10.91
CA PHE A 611 -6.19 4.75 -11.14
C PHE A 611 -5.38 4.43 -9.89
N ALA A 612 -4.97 3.17 -9.78
CA ALA A 612 -4.17 2.68 -8.67
C ALA A 612 -2.76 3.29 -8.70
N LYS A 613 -2.21 3.56 -7.51
CA LYS A 613 -0.80 3.88 -7.29
C LYS A 613 -0.18 2.78 -6.47
N MET A 614 0.87 2.18 -7.02
CA MET A 614 1.54 1.02 -6.43
C MET A 614 3.01 1.31 -6.15
N THR A 615 3.54 0.52 -5.21
CA THR A 615 4.96 0.28 -5.03
C THR A 615 5.27 -1.14 -5.50
N ILE A 616 6.37 -1.29 -6.22
CA ILE A 616 6.75 -2.52 -6.92
C ILE A 616 8.20 -2.82 -6.54
N GLY A 617 8.44 -4.01 -5.96
CA GLY A 617 9.75 -4.48 -5.55
C GLY A 617 10.11 -5.79 -6.23
N VAL A 618 11.38 -5.96 -6.57
CA VAL A 618 11.95 -7.20 -7.12
C VAL A 618 13.15 -7.61 -6.27
N THR A 619 13.23 -8.89 -5.89
CA THR A 619 14.33 -9.42 -5.08
C THR A 619 15.01 -10.63 -5.69
N ASP A 620 16.29 -10.83 -5.39
CA ASP A 620 17.06 -12.03 -5.74
C ASP A 620 16.64 -13.25 -4.90
N GLU A 621 16.65 -14.44 -5.49
CA GLU A 621 16.30 -15.69 -4.78
C GLU A 621 17.37 -16.12 -3.78
N VAL A 622 18.65 -16.00 -4.14
CA VAL A 622 19.77 -16.54 -3.37
C VAL A 622 20.12 -15.62 -2.21
N THR A 623 20.21 -14.31 -2.50
CA THR A 623 20.65 -13.33 -1.50
C THR A 623 19.47 -12.65 -0.82
N GLY A 624 18.28 -12.60 -1.42
CA GLY A 624 17.20 -11.75 -0.94
C GLY A 624 17.49 -10.25 -1.12
N GLU A 625 18.54 -9.86 -1.85
CA GLU A 625 18.82 -8.44 -2.18
C GLU A 625 17.66 -7.85 -2.98
N VAL A 626 17.35 -6.57 -2.72
CA VAL A 626 16.35 -5.84 -3.50
C VAL A 626 17.01 -5.31 -4.76
N LEU A 627 16.69 -5.93 -5.91
CA LEU A 627 17.28 -5.62 -7.21
C LEU A 627 16.68 -4.38 -7.87
N GLY A 628 15.47 -3.99 -7.44
CA GLY A 628 14.79 -2.79 -7.92
C GLY A 628 13.54 -2.50 -7.09
N LEU A 629 13.28 -1.21 -6.87
CA LEU A 629 12.13 -0.74 -6.09
C LEU A 629 11.63 0.58 -6.67
N PHE A 630 10.36 0.62 -7.07
CA PHE A 630 9.71 1.80 -7.62
C PHE A 630 8.44 2.14 -6.85
N ARG A 631 8.30 3.39 -6.40
CA ARG A 631 7.08 3.92 -5.76
C ARG A 631 6.45 4.98 -6.67
N MET A 632 5.20 4.74 -7.09
CA MET A 632 4.46 5.72 -7.87
C MET A 632 4.17 7.01 -7.06
N PRO A 633 4.05 8.17 -7.73
CA PRO A 633 3.61 9.40 -7.07
C PRO A 633 2.31 9.22 -6.30
N ASP A 634 2.28 9.75 -5.07
CA ASP A 634 1.17 9.65 -4.12
C ASP A 634 0.81 8.19 -3.72
N GLY A 635 1.67 7.21 -4.02
CA GLY A 635 1.53 5.84 -3.53
C GLY A 635 1.64 5.78 -2.00
N THR A 636 0.92 4.87 -1.36
CA THR A 636 0.95 4.74 0.10
C THR A 636 2.36 4.40 0.61
N TYR A 637 2.85 5.08 1.64
CA TYR A 637 4.26 4.90 2.08
C TYR A 637 4.53 3.52 2.67
N PHE A 638 3.57 2.94 3.39
CA PHE A 638 3.70 1.58 3.93
C PHE A 638 3.95 0.52 2.85
N SER A 639 3.56 0.80 1.60
CA SER A 639 3.69 -0.14 0.49
C SER A 639 5.13 -0.40 0.09
N ILE A 640 6.07 0.46 0.49
CA ILE A 640 7.52 0.18 0.36
C ILE A 640 7.87 -1.09 1.11
N ASP A 641 7.47 -1.16 2.39
CA ASP A 641 7.78 -2.29 3.25
C ASP A 641 7.12 -3.57 2.74
N VAL A 642 5.84 -3.45 2.40
CA VAL A 642 5.05 -4.57 1.93
C VAL A 642 5.55 -5.13 0.61
N ALA A 643 5.85 -4.28 -0.38
CA ALA A 643 6.25 -4.76 -1.70
C ALA A 643 7.56 -5.56 -1.63
N VAL A 644 8.52 -5.09 -0.83
CA VAL A 644 9.79 -5.79 -0.60
C VAL A 644 9.58 -7.10 0.15
N THR A 645 8.83 -7.10 1.25
CA THR A 645 8.57 -8.34 2.00
C THR A 645 7.78 -9.35 1.16
N LYS A 646 6.78 -8.92 0.39
CA LYS A 646 6.07 -9.78 -0.56
C LYS A 646 7.04 -10.45 -1.54
N ALA A 647 7.94 -9.69 -2.16
CA ALA A 647 8.93 -10.27 -3.07
C ALA A 647 9.84 -11.31 -2.36
N ARG A 648 10.35 -10.99 -1.17
CA ARG A 648 11.20 -11.90 -0.37
C ARG A 648 10.48 -13.16 0.09
N ASN A 649 9.19 -13.08 0.42
CA ASN A 649 8.39 -14.25 0.77
C ASN A 649 8.44 -15.31 -0.34
N LEU A 650 8.36 -14.91 -1.60
CA LEU A 650 8.27 -15.86 -2.72
C LEU A 650 9.63 -16.28 -3.24
N ALA A 651 10.66 -15.47 -3.04
CA ALA A 651 12.05 -15.92 -3.14
C ALA A 651 12.30 -17.12 -2.22
N TYR A 652 11.74 -17.14 -1.01
CA TYR A 652 11.92 -18.26 -0.07
C TYR A 652 10.90 -19.41 -0.26
N TYR A 653 9.59 -19.14 -0.33
CA TYR A 653 8.55 -20.20 -0.35
C TYR A 653 8.58 -21.08 -1.59
N ASN A 654 9.03 -20.52 -2.70
CA ASN A 654 9.08 -21.25 -3.95
C ASN A 654 10.45 -21.92 -4.14
N SER A 655 11.40 -21.69 -3.21
CA SER A 655 12.77 -22.20 -3.30
C SER A 655 12.89 -23.67 -2.91
N ALA A 656 13.97 -24.28 -3.39
CA ALA A 656 14.44 -25.58 -2.91
C ALA A 656 15.08 -25.51 -1.51
N GLN A 657 15.17 -24.33 -0.89
CA GLN A 657 15.72 -24.12 0.45
C GLN A 657 14.63 -24.02 1.54
N LEU A 658 13.35 -24.10 1.16
CA LEU A 658 12.22 -24.09 2.09
C LEU A 658 12.37 -25.18 3.16
N GLN A 659 12.41 -24.76 4.43
CA GLN A 659 12.62 -25.67 5.55
C GLN A 659 11.44 -26.63 5.71
N PRO A 660 11.66 -27.90 6.13
CA PRO A 660 10.59 -28.90 6.26
C PRO A 660 9.40 -28.46 7.12
N VAL A 661 9.64 -27.66 8.16
CA VAL A 661 8.61 -27.14 9.08
C VAL A 661 7.72 -26.05 8.44
N ASP A 662 8.20 -25.42 7.37
CA ASP A 662 7.45 -24.42 6.60
C ASP A 662 6.76 -25.07 5.36
N GLN A 663 6.92 -26.38 5.14
CA GLN A 663 6.29 -27.12 4.05
C GLN A 663 4.85 -27.52 4.38
N VAL A 664 3.98 -27.54 3.37
CA VAL A 664 2.62 -28.06 3.50
C VAL A 664 2.61 -29.55 3.21
N ALA A 665 2.18 -30.35 4.18
CA ALA A 665 2.07 -31.79 4.03
C ALA A 665 1.23 -32.17 2.78
N GLY A 666 1.80 -33.03 1.93
CA GLY A 666 1.17 -33.50 0.69
C GLY A 666 1.44 -32.63 -0.55
N LEU A 667 2.16 -31.51 -0.41
CA LEU A 667 2.63 -30.74 -1.56
C LEU A 667 4.11 -31.04 -1.85
N PRO A 668 4.51 -31.13 -3.14
CA PRO A 668 5.92 -31.17 -3.50
C PRO A 668 6.65 -29.90 -3.05
N GLN A 669 7.97 -30.00 -2.86
CA GLN A 669 8.80 -28.82 -2.68
C GLN A 669 8.88 -28.02 -4.00
N GLY A 670 8.94 -26.69 -3.89
CA GLY A 670 9.04 -25.79 -5.06
C GLY A 670 7.72 -25.48 -5.76
N VAL A 671 6.57 -25.87 -5.16
CA VAL A 671 5.26 -25.38 -5.62
C VAL A 671 5.26 -23.85 -5.55
N GLY A 672 4.94 -23.22 -6.68
CA GLY A 672 4.87 -21.78 -6.85
C GLY A 672 3.68 -21.20 -6.10
N PHE A 673 3.93 -20.74 -4.88
CA PHE A 673 2.99 -19.98 -4.07
C PHE A 673 2.99 -18.51 -4.49
N THR A 674 1.89 -17.85 -4.16
CA THR A 674 1.82 -16.38 -4.03
C THR A 674 1.51 -16.06 -2.57
N ASN A 675 1.62 -14.78 -2.16
CA ASN A 675 1.16 -14.39 -0.82
C ASN A 675 -0.35 -14.65 -0.62
N ARG A 676 -1.14 -14.76 -1.70
CA ARG A 676 -2.54 -15.22 -1.62
C ARG A 676 -2.62 -16.68 -1.17
N THR A 677 -1.77 -17.54 -1.73
CA THR A 677 -1.67 -18.95 -1.31
C THR A 677 -1.28 -19.04 0.17
N VAL A 678 -0.26 -18.28 0.58
CA VAL A 678 0.21 -18.24 1.99
C VAL A 678 -0.91 -17.81 2.92
N ARG A 679 -1.64 -16.73 2.59
CA ARG A 679 -2.84 -16.29 3.32
C ARG A 679 -3.86 -17.40 3.46
N PHE A 680 -4.20 -18.03 2.35
CA PHE A 680 -5.27 -19.01 2.29
C PHE A 680 -4.97 -20.22 3.19
N LEU A 681 -3.70 -20.62 3.27
CA LEU A 681 -3.23 -21.66 4.18
C LEU A 681 -3.18 -21.22 5.65
N ALA A 682 -3.08 -19.93 5.94
CA ALA A 682 -3.04 -19.38 7.30
C ALA A 682 -4.44 -19.08 7.88
N LEU A 683 -5.49 -19.18 7.06
CA LEU A 683 -6.85 -18.85 7.48
C LEU A 683 -7.30 -19.68 8.69
N PRO A 684 -8.04 -19.06 9.64
CA PRO A 684 -8.71 -19.76 10.73
C PRO A 684 -9.67 -20.87 10.30
N ARG A 685 -10.16 -20.82 9.05
CA ARG A 685 -11.03 -21.82 8.45
C ARG A 685 -10.57 -22.10 7.02
N PHE A 686 -10.39 -23.37 6.70
CA PHE A 686 -9.87 -23.81 5.41
C PHE A 686 -10.75 -24.91 4.79
N PRO A 687 -11.47 -24.63 3.69
CA PRO A 687 -11.53 -23.34 2.98
C PRO A 687 -12.34 -22.30 3.75
N GLU A 688 -12.17 -21.01 3.41
CA GLU A 688 -13.00 -19.94 3.97
C GLU A 688 -14.48 -20.10 3.60
N GLY A 689 -15.38 -19.53 4.41
CA GLY A 689 -16.81 -19.47 4.12
C GLY A 689 -17.60 -20.75 4.42
N ILE A 690 -16.95 -21.83 4.89
CA ILE A 690 -17.61 -23.06 5.35
C ILE A 690 -17.53 -23.13 6.88
N ASP A 691 -18.69 -23.17 7.53
CA ASP A 691 -18.76 -23.32 8.98
C ASP A 691 -18.27 -24.70 9.43
N GLY A 692 -17.50 -24.73 10.52
CA GLY A 692 -16.93 -25.96 11.06
C GLY A 692 -15.71 -26.51 10.31
N SER A 693 -15.28 -25.88 9.22
CA SER A 693 -14.03 -26.24 8.56
C SER A 693 -12.83 -26.06 9.51
N PRO A 694 -11.87 -27.00 9.50
CA PRO A 694 -10.68 -26.89 10.34
C PRO A 694 -9.81 -25.70 9.90
N PRO A 695 -8.93 -25.20 10.78
CA PRO A 695 -7.94 -24.20 10.41
C PRO A 695 -7.01 -24.68 9.29
N GLY A 696 -6.53 -23.73 8.48
CA GLY A 696 -5.57 -24.00 7.42
C GLY A 696 -4.21 -24.48 7.98
N PRO A 697 -3.38 -25.19 7.20
CA PRO A 697 -2.13 -25.78 7.69
C PRO A 697 -1.14 -24.80 8.31
N PHE A 698 -1.15 -23.53 7.89
CA PHE A 698 -0.27 -22.49 8.42
C PHE A 698 -0.87 -21.73 9.60
N SER A 699 -2.14 -21.96 9.94
CA SER A 699 -2.85 -21.20 10.96
C SER A 699 -2.32 -21.49 12.37
N GLN A 700 -2.16 -20.44 13.17
CA GLN A 700 -1.83 -20.51 14.60
C GLN A 700 -2.88 -21.26 15.43
N LEU A 701 -4.10 -21.40 14.94
CA LEU A 701 -5.14 -22.16 15.63
C LEU A 701 -4.85 -23.67 15.70
N ASN A 702 -3.83 -24.17 14.99
CA ASN A 702 -3.36 -25.54 15.11
C ASN A 702 -2.39 -25.76 16.30
N ASP A 703 -1.88 -24.69 16.93
CA ASP A 703 -0.85 -24.79 17.98
C ASP A 703 -1.44 -25.07 19.39
N GLY A 704 -2.77 -25.00 19.54
CA GLY A 704 -3.46 -25.18 20.82
C GLY A 704 -3.60 -23.89 21.63
N GLY A 705 -4.22 -23.96 22.81
CA GLY A 705 -4.43 -22.78 23.69
C GLY A 705 -5.45 -21.75 23.19
N ILE A 706 -5.90 -21.85 21.94
CA ILE A 706 -6.91 -20.99 21.32
C ILE A 706 -8.04 -21.85 20.78
N ASN A 707 -9.27 -21.43 21.01
CA ASN A 707 -10.45 -22.09 20.49
C ASN A 707 -10.52 -21.90 18.95
N PRO A 708 -10.51 -22.97 18.15
CA PRO A 708 -10.46 -22.87 16.70
C PRO A 708 -11.76 -22.33 16.07
N THR A 709 -12.85 -22.25 16.82
CA THR A 709 -14.16 -21.79 16.31
C THR A 709 -14.35 -20.28 16.43
N ASN A 710 -13.89 -19.70 17.54
CA ASN A 710 -14.09 -18.29 17.87
C ASN A 710 -12.79 -17.52 18.11
N ALA A 711 -11.65 -18.19 17.96
CA ALA A 711 -10.30 -17.65 18.09
C ALA A 711 -9.99 -17.01 19.46
N ARG A 712 -10.73 -17.38 20.52
CA ARG A 712 -10.48 -16.92 21.90
C ARG A 712 -9.55 -17.86 22.66
N TYR A 713 -8.76 -17.32 23.58
CA TYR A 713 -7.94 -18.12 24.47
C TYR A 713 -8.75 -19.11 25.31
N LEU A 714 -8.18 -20.29 25.50
CA LEU A 714 -8.65 -21.32 26.42
C LEU A 714 -7.83 -21.25 27.70
N GLY A 715 -8.12 -20.24 28.53
CA GLY A 715 -7.37 -19.98 29.76
C GLY A 715 -6.20 -19.01 29.54
N ALA A 716 -5.10 -19.21 30.28
CA ALA A 716 -3.89 -18.39 30.12
C ALA A 716 -3.21 -18.67 28.77
N PRO A 717 -2.59 -17.66 28.11
CA PRO A 717 -1.81 -17.87 26.90
C PRO A 717 -0.70 -18.91 27.10
N LEU A 718 -0.50 -19.79 26.11
CA LEU A 718 0.63 -20.73 26.08
C LEU A 718 1.96 -19.98 25.90
N PRO A 719 3.12 -20.52 26.34
CA PRO A 719 4.42 -19.90 26.07
C PRO A 719 4.68 -19.76 24.56
N ALA A 720 5.48 -18.76 24.17
CA ALA A 720 5.77 -18.47 22.75
C ALA A 720 6.33 -19.69 22.00
N SER A 721 7.12 -20.54 22.65
CA SER A 721 7.63 -21.80 22.07
C SER A 721 6.56 -22.84 21.73
N ALA A 722 5.33 -22.71 22.22
CA ALA A 722 4.23 -23.60 21.83
C ALA A 722 3.69 -23.32 20.41
N TYR A 723 3.92 -22.12 19.87
CA TYR A 723 3.38 -21.70 18.58
C TYR A 723 4.34 -22.06 17.43
N GLN A 724 4.14 -23.23 16.85
CA GLN A 724 5.04 -23.81 15.84
C GLN A 724 4.49 -23.78 14.42
N SER A 725 3.20 -23.51 14.24
CA SER A 725 2.65 -23.21 12.92
C SER A 725 3.36 -22.01 12.30
N VAL A 726 3.18 -21.87 10.99
CA VAL A 726 3.82 -20.83 10.19
C VAL A 726 3.40 -19.41 10.62
N ASP A 727 2.10 -19.18 10.88
CA ASP A 727 1.55 -17.92 11.44
C ASP A 727 1.82 -17.75 12.95
N GLY A 728 1.77 -18.85 13.71
CA GLY A 728 2.06 -18.81 15.15
C GLY A 728 3.50 -18.43 15.44
N PHE A 729 4.45 -19.04 14.71
CA PHE A 729 5.86 -18.75 14.86
C PHE A 729 6.22 -17.32 14.43
N SER A 730 5.67 -16.83 13.32
CA SER A 730 5.95 -15.48 12.81
C SER A 730 5.47 -14.38 13.75
N SER A 731 4.38 -14.64 14.47
CA SER A 731 3.81 -13.73 15.46
C SER A 731 4.76 -13.40 16.61
N PHE A 732 5.75 -14.25 16.91
CA PHE A 732 6.75 -14.01 17.97
C PHE A 732 8.15 -13.71 17.43
N HIS A 733 8.36 -13.88 16.12
CA HIS A 733 9.63 -13.64 15.46
C HIS A 733 9.46 -12.69 14.27
N PRO A 734 8.87 -11.50 14.48
CA PRO A 734 8.77 -10.50 13.43
C PRO A 734 10.18 -10.17 12.95
N GLN A 735 10.32 -9.78 11.68
CA GLN A 735 11.59 -9.55 10.98
C GLN A 735 12.32 -10.80 10.47
N SER A 736 11.87 -12.01 10.83
CA SER A 736 12.38 -13.25 10.24
C SER A 736 11.54 -13.70 9.04
N ASN A 737 12.19 -14.18 7.97
CA ASN A 737 11.50 -14.88 6.88
C ASN A 737 11.21 -16.32 7.34
N PHE A 738 10.32 -16.47 8.33
CA PHE A 738 10.06 -17.74 9.01
C PHE A 738 11.34 -18.32 9.62
N ARG A 739 11.73 -19.53 9.19
CA ARG A 739 12.89 -20.27 9.68
C ARG A 739 13.96 -20.39 8.59
N GLN A 740 13.98 -19.46 7.62
CA GLN A 740 15.00 -19.40 6.58
C GLN A 740 16.41 -19.44 7.21
N VAL A 741 17.20 -20.45 6.82
CA VAL A 741 18.56 -20.67 7.30
C VAL A 741 19.53 -20.01 6.32
N GLY A 742 19.78 -18.71 6.49
CA GLY A 742 20.69 -17.96 5.62
C GLY A 742 20.33 -16.48 5.47
N ASN A 743 21.35 -15.67 5.21
CA ASN A 743 21.32 -14.21 5.02
C ASN A 743 20.33 -13.43 5.91
N ILE A 744 20.59 -13.46 7.22
CA ILE A 744 19.79 -12.77 8.25
C ILE A 744 19.56 -11.28 7.90
N ALA A 745 20.53 -10.62 7.28
CA ALA A 745 20.44 -9.21 6.92
C ALA A 745 19.32 -8.89 5.91
N ASN A 746 18.86 -9.88 5.14
CA ASN A 746 17.81 -9.72 4.12
C ASN A 746 16.50 -10.43 4.49
N GLN A 747 16.33 -10.85 5.75
CA GLN A 747 15.04 -11.32 6.26
C GLN A 747 14.11 -10.13 6.53
N SER A 748 12.79 -10.27 6.35
CA SER A 748 11.85 -9.13 6.29
C SER A 748 10.49 -9.36 6.94
N GLY A 749 10.33 -10.44 7.68
CA GLY A 749 9.01 -10.85 8.15
C GLY A 749 8.14 -11.41 7.02
N ILE A 750 6.84 -11.50 7.27
CA ILE A 750 5.91 -12.20 6.38
C ILE A 750 4.68 -11.36 6.13
N ILE A 751 4.34 -11.22 4.85
CA ILE A 751 3.06 -10.65 4.44
C ILE A 751 2.10 -11.77 4.03
N TYR A 752 0.85 -11.67 4.44
CA TYR A 752 -0.20 -12.65 4.12
C TYR A 752 -1.29 -12.04 3.24
N PHE A 753 -0.99 -11.04 2.42
CA PHE A 753 -1.96 -10.52 1.46
C PHE A 753 -1.39 -10.52 0.06
N SER A 754 -2.27 -10.68 -0.92
CA SER A 754 -1.94 -10.96 -2.32
C SER A 754 -1.19 -9.80 -2.98
N GLY A 755 -0.68 -10.01 -4.20
CA GLY A 755 0.18 -9.03 -4.86
C GLY A 755 1.61 -9.47 -5.06
N SER A 756 1.84 -10.73 -5.41
CA SER A 756 3.20 -11.24 -5.54
C SER A 756 3.29 -12.54 -6.31
N SER A 757 4.50 -12.85 -6.77
CA SER A 757 4.80 -14.07 -7.52
C SER A 757 6.28 -14.40 -7.45
N GLY A 758 6.61 -15.68 -7.62
CA GLY A 758 7.99 -16.08 -7.92
C GLY A 758 8.37 -15.70 -9.36
N VAL A 759 9.61 -15.28 -9.55
CA VAL A 759 10.17 -14.89 -10.85
C VAL A 759 10.97 -16.06 -11.39
N TYR A 760 10.58 -16.59 -12.55
CA TYR A 760 11.20 -17.77 -13.16
C TYR A 760 11.85 -17.44 -14.50
N VAL A 761 13.07 -17.93 -14.70
CA VAL A 761 13.79 -17.87 -15.98
C VAL A 761 14.16 -19.30 -16.35
N ASN A 762 13.82 -19.73 -17.56
CA ASN A 762 14.01 -21.12 -18.02
C ASN A 762 13.43 -22.16 -17.04
N GLN A 763 12.27 -21.86 -16.45
CA GLN A 763 11.57 -22.68 -15.44
C GLN A 763 12.31 -22.83 -14.09
N ILE A 764 13.38 -22.07 -13.86
CA ILE A 764 14.12 -22.03 -12.60
C ILE A 764 13.72 -20.77 -11.84
N LEU A 765 13.43 -20.88 -10.55
CA LEU A 765 13.18 -19.73 -9.68
C LEU A 765 14.47 -18.91 -9.56
N VAL A 766 14.39 -17.61 -9.82
CA VAL A 766 15.55 -16.70 -9.77
C VAL A 766 15.30 -15.45 -8.93
N GLY A 767 14.07 -15.25 -8.46
CA GLY A 767 13.73 -14.13 -7.59
C GLY A 767 12.26 -14.09 -7.21
N GLY A 768 11.84 -12.97 -6.65
CA GLY A 768 10.44 -12.67 -6.35
C GLY A 768 10.06 -11.27 -6.79
N VAL A 769 8.79 -11.08 -7.14
CA VAL A 769 8.18 -9.76 -7.40
C VAL A 769 7.03 -9.53 -6.42
N GLY A 770 6.96 -8.33 -5.86
CA GLY A 770 5.96 -7.93 -4.90
C GLY A 770 5.39 -6.55 -5.23
N ILE A 771 4.07 -6.44 -5.15
CA ILE A 771 3.27 -5.26 -5.45
C ILE A 771 2.48 -4.88 -4.20
N SER A 772 2.39 -3.59 -3.88
CA SER A 772 1.52 -3.11 -2.82
C SER A 772 1.05 -1.70 -3.09
N GLY A 773 -0.19 -1.39 -2.72
CA GLY A 773 -0.71 -0.03 -2.76
C GLY A 773 -2.21 0.00 -2.49
N ASP A 774 -2.93 0.43 -3.52
CA ASP A 774 -4.31 0.88 -3.42
C ASP A 774 -5.38 -0.22 -3.35
N GLY A 775 -5.01 -1.51 -3.29
CA GLY A 775 -5.98 -2.60 -3.08
C GLY A 775 -5.40 -3.99 -3.30
N VAL A 776 -5.82 -4.95 -2.47
CA VAL A 776 -5.27 -6.32 -2.44
C VAL A 776 -5.55 -7.10 -3.73
N ASP A 777 -6.76 -7.01 -4.28
CA ASP A 777 -7.08 -7.65 -5.56
C ASP A 777 -6.46 -6.87 -6.76
N GLN A 778 -6.29 -5.55 -6.64
CA GLN A 778 -5.53 -4.74 -7.60
C GLN A 778 -4.05 -5.13 -7.63
N ASP A 779 -3.46 -5.45 -6.47
CA ASP A 779 -2.07 -5.90 -6.39
C ASP A 779 -1.86 -7.16 -7.24
N ASP A 780 -2.81 -8.10 -7.27
CA ASP A 780 -2.74 -9.31 -8.12
C ASP A 780 -2.84 -8.98 -9.62
N VAL A 781 -3.73 -8.06 -10.01
CA VAL A 781 -3.85 -7.60 -11.41
C VAL A 781 -2.52 -7.02 -11.87
N VAL A 782 -1.91 -6.18 -11.06
CA VAL A 782 -0.61 -5.55 -11.36
C VAL A 782 0.52 -6.59 -11.32
N THR A 783 0.49 -7.54 -10.38
CA THR A 783 1.46 -8.64 -10.29
C THR A 783 1.45 -9.48 -11.55
N PHE A 784 0.26 -9.88 -12.02
CA PHE A 784 0.11 -10.67 -13.23
C PHE A 784 0.76 -10.00 -14.43
N MET A 785 0.65 -8.67 -14.55
CA MET A 785 1.31 -7.94 -15.64
C MET A 785 2.80 -7.74 -15.40
N ALA A 786 3.22 -7.45 -14.17
CA ALA A 786 4.62 -7.28 -13.81
C ALA A 786 5.46 -8.54 -14.02
N GLN A 787 4.88 -9.74 -13.90
CA GLN A 787 5.59 -11.01 -14.08
C GLN A 787 5.63 -11.52 -15.54
N GLN A 788 5.09 -10.78 -16.52
CA GLN A 788 4.98 -11.28 -17.89
C GLN A 788 6.37 -11.51 -18.50
N GLY A 789 6.61 -12.76 -18.94
CA GLY A 789 7.93 -13.24 -19.38
C GLY A 789 8.74 -13.98 -18.31
N PHE A 790 8.29 -13.92 -17.04
CA PHE A 790 8.93 -14.55 -15.88
C PHE A 790 7.96 -15.42 -15.08
N ASN A 791 6.91 -15.92 -15.74
CA ASN A 791 5.78 -16.58 -15.12
C ASN A 791 6.19 -17.85 -14.38
N THR A 792 5.53 -18.10 -13.24
CA THR A 792 5.56 -19.42 -12.60
C THR A 792 5.13 -20.50 -13.59
N PRO A 793 5.93 -21.57 -13.81
CA PRO A 793 5.56 -22.67 -14.68
C PRO A 793 4.21 -23.25 -14.29
N GLU A 794 3.36 -23.55 -15.28
CA GLU A 794 1.99 -24.00 -15.02
C GLU A 794 1.95 -25.21 -14.10
N SER A 795 2.83 -26.18 -14.33
CA SER A 795 2.96 -27.39 -13.50
C SER A 795 3.32 -27.12 -12.05
N LEU A 796 3.93 -25.97 -11.73
CA LEU A 796 4.32 -25.60 -10.38
C LEU A 796 3.29 -24.68 -9.70
N ARG A 797 2.36 -24.07 -10.42
CA ARG A 797 1.43 -23.11 -9.81
C ARG A 797 0.60 -23.77 -8.73
N SER A 798 0.42 -23.08 -7.60
CA SER A 798 -0.33 -23.61 -6.46
C SER A 798 -1.76 -24.04 -6.82
N ASP A 799 -2.39 -23.40 -7.80
CA ASP A 799 -3.72 -23.79 -8.28
C ASP A 799 -3.75 -25.07 -9.13
N MET A 800 -2.63 -25.77 -9.31
CA MET A 800 -2.62 -27.15 -9.81
C MET A 800 -2.67 -28.19 -8.68
N TYR A 801 -2.66 -27.74 -7.42
CA TYR A 801 -2.56 -28.61 -6.26
C TYR A 801 -3.75 -28.47 -5.31
N PHE A 802 -3.95 -29.52 -4.52
CA PHE A 802 -5.03 -29.62 -3.54
C PHE A 802 -4.46 -29.92 -2.16
N VAL A 803 -5.02 -29.29 -1.14
CA VAL A 803 -4.76 -29.60 0.26
C VAL A 803 -6.10 -29.94 0.90
N ARG A 804 -6.22 -31.11 1.53
CA ARG A 804 -7.48 -31.59 2.14
C ARG A 804 -8.68 -31.51 1.18
N GLY A 805 -8.46 -31.79 -0.11
CA GLY A 805 -9.49 -31.73 -1.16
C GLY A 805 -9.84 -30.31 -1.64
N VAL A 806 -9.19 -29.27 -1.12
CA VAL A 806 -9.39 -27.86 -1.50
C VAL A 806 -8.30 -27.45 -2.49
N ARG A 807 -8.69 -26.93 -3.65
CA ARG A 807 -7.78 -26.35 -4.63
C ARG A 807 -7.18 -25.05 -4.08
N LEU A 808 -5.85 -24.92 -4.12
CA LEU A 808 -5.21 -23.70 -3.63
C LEU A 808 -5.39 -22.53 -4.61
N PRO A 809 -5.47 -21.28 -4.12
CA PRO A 809 -5.51 -20.11 -4.99
C PRO A 809 -4.10 -19.67 -5.39
N PHE A 810 -3.95 -19.22 -6.63
CA PHE A 810 -2.71 -18.61 -7.13
C PHE A 810 -2.85 -17.08 -7.24
N GLN A 811 -3.63 -16.58 -8.18
CA GLN A 811 -3.95 -15.15 -8.34
C GLN A 811 -5.46 -14.96 -8.55
N LYS A 812 -5.99 -13.79 -8.18
CA LYS A 812 -7.40 -13.44 -8.38
C LYS A 812 -7.50 -12.12 -9.14
N PHE A 813 -8.45 -12.07 -10.07
CA PHE A 813 -8.73 -10.87 -10.86
C PHE A 813 -10.11 -10.30 -10.52
N ASN A 814 -10.21 -8.97 -10.50
CA ASN A 814 -11.49 -8.29 -10.37
C ASN A 814 -12.35 -8.57 -11.61
N ARG A 815 -13.68 -8.63 -11.45
CA ARG A 815 -14.60 -8.75 -12.60
C ARG A 815 -14.50 -7.56 -13.56
N GLN A 816 -14.15 -6.38 -13.04
CA GLN A 816 -13.93 -5.14 -13.79
C GLN A 816 -12.71 -4.41 -13.21
N PRO A 817 -11.48 -4.84 -13.55
CA PRO A 817 -10.26 -4.28 -12.97
C PRO A 817 -9.91 -2.91 -13.58
N ILE A 818 -10.39 -2.64 -14.80
CA ILE A 818 -10.09 -1.44 -15.58
C ILE A 818 -11.24 -0.45 -15.43
N LEU A 819 -10.91 0.83 -15.27
CA LEU A 819 -11.92 1.88 -15.27
C LEU A 819 -12.52 2.05 -16.67
N PRO A 820 -13.85 2.14 -16.80
CA PRO A 820 -14.42 2.71 -18.00
C PRO A 820 -13.88 4.14 -18.16
N PRO A 821 -13.49 4.57 -19.36
CA PRO A 821 -12.92 5.91 -19.53
C PRO A 821 -13.94 6.99 -19.10
N PRO A 822 -13.50 8.16 -18.62
CA PRO A 822 -14.39 9.23 -18.19
C PRO A 822 -15.41 9.55 -19.30
N ALA A 823 -16.67 9.71 -18.88
CA ALA A 823 -17.82 9.99 -19.73
C ALA A 823 -17.74 11.37 -20.39
#